data_AF-A0AAE0VFL1-F1
#
_entry.id   AF-A0AAE0VFL1-F1
#
_cell.length_a   1.000
_cell.length_b   1.000
_cell.length_c   1.000
_cell.angle_alpha   90.00
_cell.angle_beta   90.00
_cell.angle_gamma   90.00
#
_symmetry.space_group_name_H-M   'P 1'
#
loop_
_entity.id
_entity.type
_entity.pdbx_description
1 polymer ?
#
loop_
_entity_poly.entity_id
_entity_poly.type
_entity_poly.pdbx_seq_one_letter_code
_entity_poly.pdbx_strand_id
1 'polypeptide(L)'
;MRLKIGFILRSLLVIGTFLGLVLLWSSLSPKADDEPLFGKLEVRDVPNPPNDVGDQFKAVVPWPHVEGVEVDLEAIRQRKGEENPNPKFRAQDQQNIIQKQYVTFKPHTNIYSDPVLRRGSLGNIEPKEPEPPGVPGGPGEGSKPFVLGDEYKDSVQASIREFGFNMVASDMISLDRSISDLRHEECKYWHYDENLLTASVVIVFHNEGWSTLMRTVHSVIKRTPPKYLAEIVMIDDFSNKVHLKERLEEYIKQWNGLVKVFRNEKREGLIQARSIGARKAALGQVLIYLDAHCEVGINWYAPLVAPISKDRTVCTVPLIDYIDGNDYTIEPQQGGDEDGLARGAWDWSLLWKRVPLSSKEKRKRKQKTEPYRTVCTVPLIDSINGQTYTIDPQGGGDEDGFARGAWDWSMLWKRVPLSNREKDMRLTKTEPYRSPAMAGGLFAIERDFFFELGLYDPGLQIWGGENFEISYKIWQCGGKLLFVPCSRVGHIYRLKGWAGNPPPAHVGSSPTLKNYVRVVEVWWDEYKDYFYASRPETLTLAYGDISPLKKFREEHRCKSFKWFMEEIAYDIPTYYPLPPKNVEWGEIRGFESSYCIDSMGHTNGGNVEIGPCHRMGGNQLFRINEANQLMQYDQCLTKGSDNTVIVTHCNLKEFAEWRYFKSGVAEKYVRVVQDMYERSRTVVRCAVGQTEEFKVEVGLHQGSALSPFLFAIVMDQLSEEVRQESPWTMMFADDIVICSESREQVEENLERWRFALERRGMKVSRSKTEYMCVNEREGSGTVRLQGEEVKKVQEFKYLGSTVQSNGECGKEVKKRVQAGWNGWRKVSGVLCDQKISARIKGKVYRTVVRPAMLYGLETVSLRKRQESELEVAELKMLRFSLGVTRLDRIRNEYIRGTAHVGRLGDKVREARLRWFGHVQRRE
;
A
#
# COMPACT_ATOMS: atom_id res chain seq x y z
N MET A 1 50.05 -25.09 93.72
CA MET A 1 49.92 -24.29 92.49
C MET A 1 48.84 -24.90 91.60
N ARG A 2 47.66 -24.28 91.50
CA ARG A 2 46.53 -24.80 90.70
C ARG A 2 46.49 -24.09 89.34
N LEU A 3 46.98 -24.75 88.28
CA LEU A 3 46.88 -24.27 86.90
C LEU A 3 45.42 -24.29 86.43
N LYS A 4 44.92 -23.17 85.90
CA LYS A 4 43.54 -23.00 85.43
C LYS A 4 43.34 -23.67 84.07
N ILE A 5 42.58 -24.77 84.09
CA ILE A 5 42.04 -25.53 82.94
C ILE A 5 41.34 -24.64 81.88
N GLY A 6 40.92 -23.42 82.25
CA GLY A 6 40.28 -22.46 81.34
C GLY A 6 41.19 -21.85 80.25
N PHE A 7 42.52 -21.90 80.38
CA PHE A 7 43.41 -21.37 79.35
C PHE A 7 43.61 -22.37 78.18
N ILE A 8 43.72 -23.67 78.50
CA ILE A 8 43.88 -24.75 77.50
C ILE A 8 42.60 -24.92 76.66
N LEU A 9 41.41 -24.81 77.27
CA LEU A 9 40.15 -24.87 76.53
C LEU A 9 39.94 -23.69 75.56
N ARG A 10 40.44 -22.50 75.90
CA ARG A 10 40.36 -21.32 75.02
C ARG A 10 41.36 -21.41 73.87
N SER A 11 42.56 -21.95 74.11
CA SER A 11 43.55 -22.19 73.05
C SER A 11 43.09 -23.25 72.04
N LEU A 12 42.44 -24.34 72.50
CA LEU A 12 41.89 -25.37 71.61
C LEU A 12 40.73 -24.87 70.75
N LEU A 13 39.89 -23.95 71.27
CA LEU A 13 38.75 -23.40 70.55
C LEU A 13 39.17 -22.37 69.49
N VAL A 14 40.28 -21.64 69.72
CA VAL A 14 40.91 -20.73 68.75
C VAL A 14 41.65 -21.49 67.66
N ILE A 15 42.35 -22.59 68.00
CA ILE A 15 43.02 -23.45 67.01
C ILE A 15 42.01 -24.18 66.13
N GLY A 16 40.89 -24.66 66.71
CA GLY A 16 39.81 -25.30 65.96
C GLY A 16 39.05 -24.36 65.01
N THR A 17 38.87 -23.09 65.39
CA THR A 17 38.26 -22.07 64.51
C THR A 17 39.21 -21.60 63.41
N PHE A 18 40.53 -21.56 63.67
CA PHE A 18 41.55 -21.23 62.66
C PHE A 18 41.72 -22.34 61.61
N LEU A 19 41.76 -23.62 62.02
CA LEU A 19 41.82 -24.75 61.10
C LEU A 19 40.54 -24.92 60.25
N GLY A 20 39.36 -24.62 60.82
CA GLY A 20 38.10 -24.62 60.10
C GLY A 20 38.00 -23.52 59.03
N LEU A 21 38.61 -22.36 59.27
CA LEU A 21 38.67 -21.25 58.30
C LEU A 21 39.67 -21.52 57.16
N VAL A 22 40.80 -22.20 57.43
CA VAL A 22 41.80 -22.56 56.40
C VAL A 22 41.26 -23.63 55.44
N LEU A 23 40.50 -24.61 55.94
CA LEU A 23 39.85 -25.63 55.08
C LEU A 23 38.70 -25.06 54.24
N LEU A 24 37.99 -24.05 54.73
CA LEU A 24 36.93 -23.36 53.97
C LEU A 24 37.50 -22.43 52.89
N TRP A 25 38.72 -21.93 53.08
CA TRP A 25 39.39 -21.02 52.14
C TRP A 25 40.13 -21.76 51.01
N SER A 26 40.58 -23.01 51.24
CA SER A 26 41.18 -23.85 50.19
C SER A 26 40.15 -24.47 49.22
N SER A 27 38.86 -24.50 49.55
CA SER A 27 37.80 -25.08 48.70
C SER A 27 37.10 -24.07 47.78
N LEU A 28 37.49 -22.78 47.81
CA LEU A 28 36.74 -21.68 47.18
C LEU A 28 37.62 -20.73 46.33
N SER A 29 38.73 -21.19 45.76
CA SER A 29 39.44 -20.42 44.72
C SER A 29 39.95 -21.33 43.59
N PRO A 30 39.63 -21.02 42.31
CA PRO A 30 40.12 -21.75 41.16
C PRO A 30 41.59 -21.41 40.87
N LYS A 31 42.38 -22.39 40.44
CA LYS A 31 43.67 -22.17 39.77
C LYS A 31 43.49 -22.30 38.26
N ALA A 32 44.27 -21.48 37.55
CA ALA A 32 44.26 -21.25 36.12
C ALA A 32 45.20 -22.20 35.35
N ASP A 33 44.80 -22.39 34.09
CA ASP A 33 45.55 -22.64 32.85
C ASP A 33 46.10 -24.05 32.46
N ASP A 34 45.57 -24.48 31.31
CA ASP A 34 46.08 -25.19 30.12
C ASP A 34 46.75 -26.59 30.16
N GLU A 35 46.07 -27.52 29.45
CA GLU A 35 46.47 -28.54 28.44
C GLU A 35 47.91 -29.15 28.40
N PRO A 36 48.17 -30.32 27.74
CA PRO A 36 47.37 -30.99 26.69
C PRO A 36 47.33 -32.55 26.69
N LEU A 37 46.53 -33.06 25.73
CA LEU A 37 46.79 -34.19 24.80
C LEU A 37 46.76 -35.69 25.23
N PHE A 38 46.02 -36.41 24.37
CA PHE A 38 46.08 -37.84 23.99
C PHE A 38 45.56 -38.93 24.96
N GLY A 39 44.61 -39.71 24.45
CA GLY A 39 44.75 -41.17 24.48
C GLY A 39 43.49 -42.02 24.63
N LYS A 40 42.98 -42.45 23.48
CA LYS A 40 42.51 -43.83 23.19
C LYS A 40 41.18 -44.36 23.75
N LEU A 41 40.36 -44.71 22.75
CA LEU A 41 39.77 -46.02 22.45
C LEU A 41 38.31 -46.32 22.85
N GLU A 42 37.61 -46.76 21.78
CA GLU A 42 36.62 -47.84 21.70
C GLU A 42 35.11 -47.53 21.81
N VAL A 43 34.53 -47.33 20.61
CA VAL A 43 33.42 -48.09 20.00
C VAL A 43 32.80 -49.19 20.88
N ARG A 44 31.48 -49.13 21.09
CA ARG A 44 30.52 -50.20 20.67
C ARG A 44 29.05 -49.89 20.96
N ASP A 45 28.28 -50.13 19.90
CA ASP A 45 26.97 -50.80 19.80
C ASP A 45 25.69 -50.25 20.46
N VAL A 46 24.74 -49.96 19.57
CA VAL A 46 23.31 -49.75 19.77
C VAL A 46 22.60 -51.12 19.87
N PRO A 47 21.50 -51.23 20.64
CA PRO A 47 20.23 -51.60 19.97
C PRO A 47 18.98 -50.82 20.45
N ASN A 48 18.04 -50.63 19.52
CA ASN A 48 16.68 -50.07 19.65
C ASN A 48 15.68 -50.99 20.44
N PRO A 49 14.36 -50.74 20.42
CA PRO A 49 13.49 -50.12 21.44
C PRO A 49 12.49 -51.16 22.04
N PRO A 50 11.43 -50.77 22.79
CA PRO A 50 10.11 -50.73 22.14
C PRO A 50 9.05 -49.76 22.73
N ASN A 51 8.00 -49.56 21.91
CA ASN A 51 6.61 -49.09 22.14
C ASN A 51 6.08 -49.24 23.60
N ASP A 52 5.11 -48.47 24.11
CA ASP A 52 3.75 -48.28 23.60
C ASP A 52 2.88 -47.43 24.57
N VAL A 53 1.70 -47.02 24.08
CA VAL A 53 0.43 -46.61 24.75
C VAL A 53 0.24 -45.18 25.25
N GLY A 54 -0.78 -44.56 24.64
CA GLY A 54 -1.31 -43.22 24.85
C GLY A 54 -2.06 -42.96 26.17
N ASP A 55 -2.44 -41.70 26.36
CA ASP A 55 -3.78 -41.38 26.87
C ASP A 55 -4.21 -39.96 26.49
N GLN A 56 -5.51 -39.85 26.21
CA GLN A 56 -6.23 -38.68 25.69
C GLN A 56 -6.54 -37.64 26.78
N PHE A 57 -6.60 -36.36 26.39
CA PHE A 57 -7.42 -35.36 27.09
C PHE A 57 -8.05 -34.37 26.09
N LYS A 58 -9.39 -34.31 26.08
CA LYS A 58 -10.20 -33.32 25.34
C LYS A 58 -10.67 -32.21 26.28
N ALA A 59 -10.71 -30.97 25.79
CA ALA A 59 -11.27 -29.80 26.48
C ALA A 59 -12.67 -29.42 25.95
N VAL A 60 -13.46 -28.78 26.82
CA VAL A 60 -14.89 -28.43 26.67
C VAL A 60 -15.06 -26.91 26.38
N VAL A 61 -15.44 -26.56 25.14
CA VAL A 61 -16.47 -25.56 24.65
C VAL A 61 -16.31 -24.03 25.01
N PRO A 62 -16.72 -23.03 24.18
CA PRO A 62 -16.57 -22.76 22.73
C PRO A 62 -16.16 -21.28 22.37
N TRP A 63 -15.71 -21.04 21.13
CA TRP A 63 -15.71 -19.71 20.44
C TRP A 63 -16.60 -19.80 19.18
N PRO A 64 -17.16 -18.67 18.66
CA PRO A 64 -18.24 -18.67 17.67
C PRO A 64 -17.78 -19.01 16.24
N HIS A 65 -18.71 -19.62 15.51
CA HIS A 65 -18.63 -20.14 14.14
C HIS A 65 -18.19 -19.12 13.08
N VAL A 66 -17.23 -19.54 12.25
CA VAL A 66 -17.04 -19.08 10.86
C VAL A 66 -17.39 -20.29 9.98
N GLU A 67 -18.38 -20.16 9.10
CA GLU A 67 -18.74 -21.21 8.14
C GLU A 67 -17.63 -21.36 7.09
N GLY A 68 -16.77 -22.36 7.30
CA GLY A 68 -15.86 -22.89 6.30
C GLY A 68 -16.53 -24.07 5.59
N VAL A 69 -16.52 -24.02 4.26
CA VAL A 69 -16.95 -25.12 3.37
C VAL A 69 -16.04 -26.33 3.61
N GLU A 70 -16.59 -27.41 4.18
CA GLU A 70 -15.90 -28.70 4.28
C GLU A 70 -15.83 -29.36 2.90
N VAL A 71 -14.61 -29.64 2.45
CA VAL A 71 -14.35 -30.58 1.35
C VAL A 71 -14.38 -31.99 1.93
N ASP A 72 -15.39 -32.77 1.56
CA ASP A 72 -15.54 -34.18 1.93
C ASP A 72 -14.40 -35.02 1.30
N LEU A 73 -13.37 -35.29 2.10
CA LEU A 73 -12.24 -36.15 1.74
C LEU A 73 -12.55 -37.65 1.86
N GLU A 74 -13.71 -38.05 2.40
CA GLU A 74 -14.16 -39.43 2.47
C GLU A 74 -14.83 -39.91 1.17
N ALA A 75 -15.48 -38.99 0.43
CA ALA A 75 -15.96 -39.25 -0.92
C ALA A 75 -14.83 -39.60 -1.92
N ILE A 76 -13.59 -39.20 -1.63
CA ILE A 76 -12.41 -39.47 -2.49
C ILE A 76 -11.73 -40.80 -2.11
N ARG A 77 -11.89 -41.30 -0.88
CA ARG A 77 -11.26 -42.57 -0.43
C ARG A 77 -12.05 -43.83 -0.78
N GLN A 78 -13.37 -43.73 -1.00
CA GLN A 78 -14.20 -44.89 -1.35
C GLN A 78 -14.25 -45.27 -2.84
N ARG A 79 -13.54 -44.56 -3.73
CA ARG A 79 -13.49 -44.89 -5.18
C ARG A 79 -12.23 -45.64 -5.64
N LYS A 80 -11.47 -46.23 -4.72
CA LYS A 80 -10.23 -47.00 -5.01
C LYS A 80 -10.40 -48.51 -4.85
N GLY A 81 -11.55 -49.04 -5.22
CA GLY A 81 -11.76 -50.48 -5.26
C GLY A 81 -12.90 -50.83 -6.20
N GLU A 82 -12.66 -50.76 -7.51
CA GLU A 82 -13.28 -51.63 -8.50
C GLU A 82 -12.61 -51.43 -9.87
N GLU A 83 -12.48 -52.53 -10.58
CA GLU A 83 -11.60 -52.76 -11.72
C GLU A 83 -11.99 -51.95 -12.98
N ASN A 84 -10.97 -51.69 -13.80
CA ASN A 84 -11.06 -51.09 -15.13
C ASN A 84 -12.09 -51.83 -16.02
N PRO A 85 -12.86 -51.11 -16.87
CA PRO A 85 -12.34 -50.99 -18.24
C PRO A 85 -12.61 -49.65 -18.95
N ASN A 86 -11.72 -49.39 -19.91
CA ASN A 86 -11.85 -48.55 -21.12
C ASN A 86 -11.34 -47.07 -21.05
N PRO A 87 -10.17 -46.73 -21.65
CA PRO A 87 -9.55 -45.40 -21.51
C PRO A 87 -10.13 -44.27 -22.37
N LYS A 88 -11.15 -44.52 -23.21
CA LYS A 88 -11.60 -43.54 -24.22
C LYS A 88 -12.79 -42.65 -23.81
N PHE A 89 -13.46 -42.92 -22.70
CA PHE A 89 -14.67 -42.18 -22.30
C PHE A 89 -14.48 -41.13 -21.19
N ARG A 90 -13.31 -41.06 -20.53
CA ARG A 90 -13.11 -40.15 -19.37
C ARG A 90 -12.59 -38.75 -19.71
N ALA A 91 -11.91 -38.57 -20.84
CA ALA A 91 -11.30 -37.28 -21.17
C ALA A 91 -12.33 -36.19 -21.52
N GLN A 92 -13.40 -36.54 -22.25
CA GLN A 92 -14.45 -35.58 -22.61
C GLN A 92 -15.35 -35.21 -21.42
N ASP A 93 -15.64 -36.15 -20.51
CA ASP A 93 -16.44 -35.86 -19.32
C ASP A 93 -15.69 -35.07 -18.25
N GLN A 94 -14.37 -35.29 -18.06
CA GLN A 94 -13.58 -34.45 -17.15
C GLN A 94 -13.43 -33.01 -17.66
N GLN A 95 -13.28 -32.80 -18.97
CA GLN A 95 -13.24 -31.45 -19.54
C GLN A 95 -14.59 -30.73 -19.40
N ASN A 96 -15.69 -31.45 -19.63
CA ASN A 96 -17.04 -30.92 -19.46
C ASN A 96 -17.42 -30.66 -17.99
N ILE A 97 -16.92 -31.46 -17.05
CA ILE A 97 -17.17 -31.27 -15.60
C ILE A 97 -16.33 -30.11 -15.05
N ILE A 98 -15.07 -29.95 -15.50
CA ILE A 98 -14.23 -28.79 -15.14
C ILE A 98 -14.81 -27.51 -15.76
N GLN A 99 -15.32 -27.54 -16.99
CA GLN A 99 -15.98 -26.36 -17.59
C GLN A 99 -17.32 -26.01 -16.94
N LYS A 100 -18.07 -26.98 -16.39
CA LYS A 100 -19.35 -26.72 -15.71
C LYS A 100 -19.22 -26.01 -14.36
N GLN A 101 -18.02 -25.87 -13.81
CA GLN A 101 -17.80 -25.28 -12.48
C GLN A 101 -17.33 -23.81 -12.51
N TYR A 102 -16.99 -23.25 -13.68
CA TYR A 102 -16.46 -21.88 -13.80
C TYR A 102 -17.23 -21.05 -14.82
N VAL A 103 -17.37 -19.75 -14.54
CA VAL A 103 -18.10 -18.82 -15.42
C VAL A 103 -17.21 -18.46 -16.60
N THR A 104 -17.69 -18.67 -17.83
CA THR A 104 -17.04 -18.25 -19.06
C THR A 104 -17.98 -17.37 -19.88
N PHE A 105 -17.44 -16.37 -20.57
CA PHE A 105 -18.22 -15.57 -21.52
C PHE A 105 -18.82 -16.46 -22.62
N LYS A 106 -20.00 -16.08 -23.12
CA LYS A 106 -20.62 -16.87 -24.22
C LYS A 106 -19.66 -16.90 -25.43
N PRO A 107 -19.59 -18.03 -26.15
CA PRO A 107 -18.75 -18.14 -27.32
C PRO A 107 -19.20 -17.18 -28.43
N HIS A 108 -18.27 -16.78 -29.28
CA HIS A 108 -18.57 -15.95 -30.45
C HIS A 108 -19.33 -16.80 -31.49
N THR A 109 -20.51 -16.33 -31.90
CA THR A 109 -21.38 -17.02 -32.88
C THR A 109 -21.47 -16.30 -34.22
N ASN A 110 -21.05 -15.02 -34.28
CA ASN A 110 -21.07 -14.26 -35.53
C ASN A 110 -19.91 -14.72 -36.42
N ILE A 111 -20.14 -14.77 -37.73
CA ILE A 111 -19.08 -15.07 -38.71
C ILE A 111 -18.81 -13.76 -39.43
N TYR A 112 -17.64 -13.17 -39.19
CA TYR A 112 -17.24 -11.90 -39.78
C TYR A 112 -15.81 -12.00 -40.32
N SER A 113 -15.60 -11.54 -41.55
CA SER A 113 -14.28 -11.54 -42.19
C SER A 113 -13.50 -10.25 -41.91
N ASP A 114 -12.18 -10.36 -41.74
CA ASP A 114 -11.33 -9.18 -41.53
C ASP A 114 -11.44 -8.20 -42.69
N PRO A 115 -11.45 -6.88 -42.41
CA PRO A 115 -11.43 -5.89 -43.47
C PRO A 115 -10.13 -5.99 -44.28
N VAL A 116 -10.21 -5.68 -45.57
CA VAL A 116 -9.09 -5.78 -46.50
C VAL A 116 -8.72 -4.40 -47.04
N LEU A 117 -7.45 -4.03 -46.87
CA LEU A 117 -6.91 -2.78 -47.43
C LEU A 117 -6.63 -2.95 -48.93
N ARG A 118 -7.32 -2.18 -49.78
CA ARG A 118 -7.15 -2.21 -51.25
C ARG A 118 -6.69 -0.84 -51.77
N ARG A 119 -5.37 -0.62 -51.76
CA ARG A 119 -4.78 0.63 -52.24
C ARG A 119 -5.19 0.89 -53.70
N GLY A 120 -5.79 2.05 -53.96
CA GLY A 120 -6.27 2.46 -55.29
C GLY A 120 -7.75 2.18 -55.58
N SER A 121 -8.48 1.53 -54.66
CA SER A 121 -9.94 1.35 -54.76
C SER A 121 -10.61 1.88 -53.50
N LEU A 122 -11.44 2.92 -53.65
CA LEU A 122 -12.17 3.53 -52.54
C LEU A 122 -12.99 2.46 -51.78
N GLY A 123 -12.98 2.51 -50.46
CA GLY A 123 -13.64 1.57 -49.57
C GLY A 123 -15.15 1.48 -49.84
N ASN A 124 -15.73 0.30 -49.64
CA ASN A 124 -17.15 0.03 -49.93
C ASN A 124 -18.15 0.81 -49.07
N ILE A 125 -17.73 1.35 -47.91
CA ILE A 125 -18.56 2.15 -47.00
C ILE A 125 -18.18 3.65 -47.05
N GLU A 126 -17.11 3.99 -47.77
CA GLU A 126 -16.66 5.37 -47.90
C GLU A 126 -17.65 6.19 -48.77
N PRO A 127 -17.98 7.44 -48.39
CA PRO A 127 -18.83 8.30 -49.22
C PRO A 127 -18.22 8.51 -50.61
N LYS A 128 -19.03 8.31 -51.66
CA LYS A 128 -18.58 8.49 -53.06
C LYS A 128 -18.43 9.96 -53.44
N GLU A 129 -19.23 10.82 -52.83
CA GLU A 129 -19.21 12.26 -53.03
C GLU A 129 -18.96 12.97 -51.69
N PRO A 130 -18.37 14.19 -51.71
CA PRO A 130 -18.18 14.98 -50.51
C PRO A 130 -19.51 15.23 -49.79
N GLU A 131 -19.48 15.19 -48.46
CA GLU A 131 -20.67 15.47 -47.65
C GLU A 131 -21.16 16.91 -47.92
N PRO A 132 -22.45 17.11 -48.25
CA PRO A 132 -22.98 18.46 -48.47
C PRO A 132 -22.98 19.25 -47.15
N PRO A 133 -22.67 20.56 -47.21
CA PRO A 133 -22.77 21.42 -46.04
C PRO A 133 -24.24 21.54 -45.60
N GLY A 134 -24.46 21.67 -44.30
CA GLY A 134 -25.82 21.87 -43.77
C GLY A 134 -26.40 23.21 -44.23
N VAL A 135 -25.58 24.26 -44.20
CA VAL A 135 -25.87 25.55 -44.84
C VAL A 135 -24.73 25.88 -45.80
N PRO A 136 -24.98 26.01 -47.12
CA PRO A 136 -23.93 26.34 -48.08
C PRO A 136 -23.19 27.64 -47.72
N GLY A 137 -21.89 27.53 -47.44
CA GLY A 137 -21.06 28.66 -47.00
C GLY A 137 -21.38 29.17 -45.59
N GLY A 138 -22.13 28.41 -44.80
CA GLY A 138 -22.56 28.79 -43.46
C GLY A 138 -21.43 28.78 -42.41
N PRO A 139 -21.69 29.36 -41.23
CA PRO A 139 -20.75 29.36 -40.11
C PRO A 139 -20.31 27.94 -39.70
N GLY A 140 -19.02 27.76 -39.46
CA GLY A 140 -18.45 26.51 -38.91
C GLY A 140 -18.43 25.30 -39.86
N GLU A 141 -18.87 25.44 -41.11
CA GLU A 141 -18.84 24.39 -42.14
C GLU A 141 -17.41 23.97 -42.50
N GLY A 142 -17.19 22.66 -42.69
CA GLY A 142 -15.87 22.09 -42.95
C GLY A 142 -14.90 22.23 -41.78
N SER A 143 -15.41 22.31 -40.54
CA SER A 143 -14.64 22.55 -39.32
C SER A 143 -13.84 23.87 -39.31
N LYS A 144 -14.26 24.87 -40.09
CA LYS A 144 -13.62 26.20 -40.08
C LYS A 144 -13.91 26.95 -38.78
N PRO A 145 -12.96 27.76 -38.27
CA PRO A 145 -13.19 28.56 -37.08
C PRO A 145 -14.33 29.55 -37.29
N PHE A 146 -15.22 29.65 -36.32
CA PHE A 146 -16.26 30.66 -36.27
C PHE A 146 -16.04 31.61 -35.10
N VAL A 147 -15.38 32.74 -35.39
CA VAL A 147 -15.05 33.77 -34.41
C VAL A 147 -16.10 34.87 -34.44
N LEU A 148 -16.75 35.10 -33.30
CA LEU A 148 -17.73 36.17 -33.12
C LEU A 148 -17.04 37.51 -32.80
N GLY A 149 -17.66 38.61 -33.21
CA GLY A 149 -17.20 39.98 -32.92
C GLY A 149 -17.36 40.37 -31.45
N ASP A 150 -16.70 41.47 -31.06
CA ASP A 150 -16.69 41.99 -29.68
C ASP A 150 -18.10 42.33 -29.16
N GLU A 151 -19.06 42.61 -30.05
CA GLU A 151 -20.45 42.88 -29.69
C GLU A 151 -21.14 41.69 -29.00
N TYR A 152 -20.66 40.46 -29.19
CA TYR A 152 -21.20 39.26 -28.54
C TYR A 152 -20.50 38.90 -27.23
N LYS A 153 -19.44 39.62 -26.84
CA LYS A 153 -18.54 39.24 -25.73
C LYS A 153 -19.27 38.93 -24.42
N ASP A 154 -20.23 39.77 -24.03
CA ASP A 154 -20.98 39.57 -22.78
C ASP A 154 -21.87 38.32 -22.84
N SER A 155 -22.51 38.09 -23.99
CA SER A 155 -23.35 36.90 -24.22
C SER A 155 -22.52 35.62 -24.27
N VAL A 156 -21.34 35.68 -24.91
CA VAL A 156 -20.37 34.58 -24.94
C VAL A 156 -19.94 34.24 -23.52
N GLN A 157 -19.50 35.23 -22.73
CA GLN A 157 -19.07 34.99 -21.33
C GLN A 157 -20.20 34.44 -20.46
N ALA A 158 -21.44 34.92 -20.62
CA ALA A 158 -22.60 34.38 -19.92
C ALA A 158 -22.82 32.90 -20.28
N SER A 159 -22.77 32.56 -21.58
CA SER A 159 -22.94 31.18 -22.03
C SER A 159 -21.83 30.24 -21.55
N ILE A 160 -20.57 30.70 -21.54
CA ILE A 160 -19.43 29.94 -21.02
C ILE A 160 -19.59 29.70 -19.52
N ARG A 161 -20.05 30.69 -18.75
CA ARG A 161 -20.28 30.54 -17.32
C ARG A 161 -21.32 29.46 -17.03
N GLU A 162 -22.38 29.40 -17.84
CA GLU A 162 -23.50 28.47 -17.67
C GLU A 162 -23.18 27.06 -18.19
N PHE A 163 -22.69 26.93 -19.42
CA PHE A 163 -22.54 25.64 -20.11
C PHE A 163 -21.09 25.17 -20.24
N GLY A 164 -20.12 26.08 -20.08
CA GLY A 164 -18.71 25.80 -20.29
C GLY A 164 -18.24 25.85 -21.74
N PHE A 165 -19.11 26.24 -22.67
CA PHE A 165 -18.78 26.44 -24.08
C PHE A 165 -19.43 27.74 -24.58
N ASN A 166 -18.93 28.26 -25.70
CA ASN A 166 -19.54 29.39 -26.38
C ASN A 166 -20.83 28.91 -27.09
N MET A 167 -21.96 28.99 -26.40
CA MET A 167 -23.24 28.56 -26.99
C MET A 167 -23.72 29.53 -28.06
N VAL A 168 -23.33 30.81 -28.00
CA VAL A 168 -23.71 31.81 -29.01
C VAL A 168 -23.16 31.41 -30.38
N ALA A 169 -21.89 31.00 -30.44
CA ALA A 169 -21.28 30.48 -31.67
C ALA A 169 -21.94 29.15 -32.09
N SER A 170 -22.13 28.22 -31.15
CA SER A 170 -22.79 26.93 -31.42
C SER A 170 -24.17 27.11 -32.06
N ASP A 171 -24.99 27.99 -31.52
CA ASP A 171 -26.38 28.18 -31.94
C ASP A 171 -26.48 28.73 -33.37
N MET A 172 -25.43 29.38 -33.88
CA MET A 172 -25.34 29.86 -35.27
C MET A 172 -24.73 28.86 -36.25
N ILE A 173 -24.07 27.81 -35.74
CA ILE A 173 -23.51 26.73 -36.56
C ILE A 173 -24.61 25.70 -36.84
N SER A 174 -24.71 25.23 -38.09
CA SER A 174 -25.72 24.24 -38.49
C SER A 174 -25.61 22.94 -37.68
N LEU A 175 -26.74 22.38 -37.22
CA LEU A 175 -26.79 21.08 -36.56
C LEU A 175 -26.30 19.94 -37.49
N ASP A 176 -26.45 20.15 -38.80
CA ASP A 176 -26.01 19.22 -39.85
C ASP A 176 -24.71 19.69 -40.54
N ARG A 177 -23.87 20.50 -39.88
CA ARG A 177 -22.64 21.02 -40.48
C ARG A 177 -21.74 19.90 -41.00
N SER A 178 -21.08 20.16 -42.12
CA SER A 178 -19.96 19.37 -42.62
C SER A 178 -18.72 19.56 -41.75
N ILE A 179 -17.86 18.55 -41.70
CA ILE A 179 -16.61 18.55 -40.92
C ILE A 179 -15.42 18.23 -41.82
N SER A 180 -14.22 18.63 -41.41
CA SER A 180 -12.95 18.21 -42.01
C SER A 180 -12.67 16.73 -41.77
N ASP A 181 -12.01 16.07 -42.71
CA ASP A 181 -11.56 14.68 -42.57
C ASP A 181 -10.14 14.64 -42.00
N LEU A 182 -10.02 14.27 -40.72
CA LEU A 182 -8.74 14.16 -40.00
C LEU A 182 -8.13 12.75 -40.05
N ARG A 183 -8.76 11.81 -40.77
CA ARG A 183 -8.25 10.43 -40.88
C ARG A 183 -7.00 10.40 -41.76
N HIS A 184 -6.15 9.40 -41.50
CA HIS A 184 -5.06 9.06 -42.43
C HIS A 184 -5.65 8.63 -43.77
N GLU A 185 -4.99 8.99 -44.87
CA GLU A 185 -5.49 8.71 -46.23
C GLU A 185 -5.71 7.20 -46.48
N GLU A 186 -4.87 6.34 -45.89
CA GLU A 186 -5.04 4.88 -45.93
C GLU A 186 -6.42 4.41 -45.43
N CYS A 187 -7.07 5.16 -44.52
CA CYS A 187 -8.38 4.81 -43.96
C CYS A 187 -9.50 4.74 -45.00
N LYS A 188 -9.39 5.48 -46.11
CA LYS A 188 -10.40 5.54 -47.17
C LYS A 188 -10.41 4.31 -48.08
N TYR A 189 -9.41 3.44 -47.97
CA TYR A 189 -9.21 2.29 -48.86
C TYR A 189 -9.49 0.93 -48.18
N TRP A 190 -10.04 0.95 -46.98
CA TRP A 190 -10.47 -0.28 -46.30
C TRP A 190 -11.82 -0.75 -46.82
N HIS A 191 -11.88 -2.03 -47.17
CA HIS A 191 -13.11 -2.72 -47.54
C HIS A 191 -13.57 -3.59 -46.37
N TYR A 192 -14.75 -3.30 -45.85
CA TYR A 192 -15.33 -3.99 -44.70
C TYR A 192 -16.39 -5.00 -45.16
N ASP A 193 -16.50 -6.12 -44.46
CA ASP A 193 -17.62 -7.04 -44.64
C ASP A 193 -18.93 -6.32 -44.23
N GLU A 194 -20.00 -6.51 -44.99
CA GLU A 194 -21.28 -5.86 -44.71
C GLU A 194 -22.07 -6.52 -43.56
N ASN A 195 -21.60 -7.68 -43.07
CA ASN A 195 -22.17 -8.38 -41.90
C ASN A 195 -21.78 -7.73 -40.56
N LEU A 196 -21.70 -6.40 -40.51
CA LEU A 196 -21.46 -5.65 -39.29
C LEU A 196 -22.65 -5.78 -38.34
N LEU A 197 -22.35 -5.88 -37.05
CA LEU A 197 -23.38 -5.84 -35.99
C LEU A 197 -24.12 -4.50 -36.01
N THR A 198 -25.39 -4.48 -35.62
CA THR A 198 -26.16 -3.25 -35.41
C THR A 198 -25.84 -2.62 -34.05
N ALA A 199 -26.01 -1.32 -33.91
CA ALA A 199 -25.71 -0.60 -32.67
C ALA A 199 -26.85 0.27 -32.14
N SER A 200 -26.96 0.31 -30.81
CA SER A 200 -27.69 1.34 -30.07
C SER A 200 -26.68 2.39 -29.59
N VAL A 201 -26.85 3.64 -30.02
CA VAL A 201 -25.99 4.75 -29.57
C VAL A 201 -26.58 5.36 -28.30
N VAL A 202 -25.86 5.30 -27.19
CA VAL A 202 -26.29 5.79 -25.89
C VAL A 202 -25.63 7.13 -25.59
N ILE A 203 -26.44 8.17 -25.36
CA ILE A 203 -25.98 9.53 -25.07
C ILE A 203 -26.53 9.94 -23.70
N VAL A 204 -25.65 10.03 -22.71
CA VAL A 204 -26.01 10.52 -21.37
C VAL A 204 -25.80 12.03 -21.32
N PHE A 205 -26.76 12.78 -20.80
CA PHE A 205 -26.66 14.23 -20.69
C PHE A 205 -27.23 14.76 -19.37
N HIS A 206 -26.65 15.87 -18.91
CA HIS A 206 -27.14 16.63 -17.75
C HIS A 206 -26.90 18.12 -17.99
N ASN A 207 -27.97 18.91 -18.09
CA ASN A 207 -27.91 20.36 -18.34
C ASN A 207 -27.08 20.77 -19.58
N GLU A 208 -27.06 19.92 -20.60
CA GLU A 208 -26.33 20.17 -21.83
C GLU A 208 -26.95 21.31 -22.65
N GLY A 209 -26.13 22.03 -23.42
CA GLY A 209 -26.59 23.02 -24.38
C GLY A 209 -27.48 22.39 -25.46
N TRP A 210 -28.50 23.12 -25.94
CA TRP A 210 -29.43 22.58 -26.95
C TRP A 210 -28.71 22.22 -28.25
N SER A 211 -27.96 23.17 -28.81
CA SER A 211 -27.31 23.00 -30.11
C SER A 211 -26.20 21.96 -30.07
N THR A 212 -25.41 21.87 -29.00
CA THR A 212 -24.38 20.84 -28.85
C THR A 212 -24.99 19.44 -28.77
N LEU A 213 -26.00 19.24 -27.90
CA LEU A 213 -26.71 17.97 -27.76
C LEU A 213 -27.35 17.52 -29.08
N MET A 214 -28.05 18.41 -29.75
CA MET A 214 -28.71 18.08 -31.01
C MET A 214 -27.72 17.87 -32.15
N ARG A 215 -26.61 18.62 -32.21
CA ARG A 215 -25.56 18.41 -33.22
C ARG A 215 -24.91 17.04 -33.08
N THR A 216 -24.75 16.52 -31.85
CA THR A 216 -24.33 15.14 -31.63
C THR A 216 -25.31 14.14 -32.23
N VAL A 217 -26.61 14.26 -31.92
CA VAL A 217 -27.66 13.38 -32.47
C VAL A 217 -27.71 13.45 -34.01
N HIS A 218 -27.71 14.66 -34.58
CA HIS A 218 -27.69 14.88 -36.01
C HIS A 218 -26.44 14.26 -36.67
N SER A 219 -25.26 14.45 -36.09
CA SER A 219 -24.02 13.89 -36.64
C SER A 219 -24.06 12.35 -36.72
N VAL A 220 -24.62 11.69 -35.70
CA VAL A 220 -24.76 10.22 -35.67
C VAL A 220 -25.72 9.77 -36.78
N ILE A 221 -26.88 10.41 -36.91
CA ILE A 221 -27.87 10.06 -37.94
C ILE A 221 -27.32 10.31 -39.34
N LYS A 222 -26.63 11.44 -39.54
CA LYS A 222 -26.09 11.85 -40.85
C LYS A 222 -24.98 10.93 -41.34
N ARG A 223 -24.11 10.43 -40.46
CA ARG A 223 -22.86 9.72 -40.82
C ARG A 223 -22.83 8.23 -40.48
N THR A 224 -23.94 7.68 -40.01
CA THR A 224 -24.07 6.24 -39.73
C THR A 224 -25.00 5.61 -40.78
N PRO A 225 -24.58 4.54 -41.48
CA PRO A 225 -25.45 3.88 -42.45
C PRO A 225 -26.76 3.40 -41.78
N PRO A 226 -27.95 3.72 -42.32
CA PRO A 226 -29.23 3.48 -41.65
C PRO A 226 -29.49 2.02 -41.25
N LYS A 227 -28.97 1.05 -42.02
CA LYS A 227 -29.14 -0.38 -41.72
C LYS A 227 -28.44 -0.83 -40.43
N TYR A 228 -27.46 -0.08 -39.94
CA TYR A 228 -26.70 -0.45 -38.74
C TYR A 228 -27.10 0.33 -37.49
N LEU A 229 -27.76 1.48 -37.64
CA LEU A 229 -28.22 2.30 -36.52
C LEU A 229 -29.58 1.79 -36.02
N ALA A 230 -29.58 0.98 -34.97
CA ALA A 230 -30.81 0.40 -34.43
C ALA A 230 -31.66 1.42 -33.67
N GLU A 231 -31.03 2.27 -32.86
CA GLU A 231 -31.66 3.35 -32.10
C GLU A 231 -30.64 4.31 -31.51
N ILE A 232 -31.08 5.52 -31.18
CA ILE A 232 -30.34 6.47 -30.34
C ILE A 232 -31.09 6.62 -29.01
N VAL A 233 -30.43 6.25 -27.92
CA VAL A 233 -30.98 6.23 -26.56
C VAL A 233 -30.36 7.37 -25.76
N MET A 234 -31.14 8.43 -25.56
CA MET A 234 -30.76 9.59 -24.77
C MET A 234 -31.18 9.40 -23.31
N ILE A 235 -30.26 9.56 -22.37
CA ILE A 235 -30.52 9.43 -20.93
C ILE A 235 -30.36 10.81 -20.27
N ASP A 236 -31.48 11.39 -19.84
CA ASP A 236 -31.52 12.63 -19.04
C ASP A 236 -31.21 12.29 -17.58
N ASP A 237 -29.98 12.59 -17.13
CA ASP A 237 -29.55 12.39 -15.75
C ASP A 237 -30.01 13.54 -14.84
N PHE A 238 -31.33 13.75 -14.78
CA PHE A 238 -31.98 14.74 -13.91
C PHE A 238 -31.61 16.20 -14.22
N SER A 239 -31.67 16.59 -15.50
CA SER A 239 -31.47 17.98 -15.92
C SER A 239 -32.55 18.91 -15.39
N ASN A 240 -32.21 20.18 -15.15
CA ASN A 240 -33.14 21.24 -14.73
C ASN A 240 -33.40 22.29 -15.81
N LYS A 241 -32.63 22.31 -16.91
CA LYS A 241 -32.82 23.27 -18.01
C LYS A 241 -34.11 22.98 -18.77
N VAL A 242 -34.94 24.01 -18.97
CA VAL A 242 -36.28 23.91 -19.56
C VAL A 242 -36.24 23.34 -20.99
N HIS A 243 -35.24 23.71 -21.79
CA HIS A 243 -35.12 23.22 -23.18
C HIS A 243 -34.90 21.71 -23.30
N LEU A 244 -34.47 21.04 -22.23
CA LEU A 244 -34.26 19.59 -22.20
C LEU A 244 -35.53 18.81 -21.81
N LYS A 245 -36.64 19.51 -21.54
CA LYS A 245 -37.92 18.91 -21.14
C LYS A 245 -38.83 18.70 -22.37
N GLU A 246 -39.99 19.33 -22.39
CA GLU A 246 -41.03 19.17 -23.41
C GLU A 246 -40.51 19.49 -24.83
N ARG A 247 -39.72 20.56 -24.97
CA ARG A 247 -39.13 20.94 -26.27
C ARG A 247 -38.29 19.81 -26.89
N LEU A 248 -37.51 19.10 -26.08
CA LEU A 248 -36.69 17.98 -26.54
C LEU A 248 -37.57 16.82 -27.01
N GLU A 249 -38.58 16.47 -26.22
CA GLU A 249 -39.51 15.38 -26.55
C GLU A 249 -40.29 15.65 -27.84
N GLU A 250 -40.68 16.90 -28.09
CA GLU A 250 -41.34 17.27 -29.35
C GLU A 250 -40.36 17.20 -30.53
N TYR A 251 -39.14 17.73 -30.37
CA TYR A 251 -38.16 17.78 -31.44
C TYR A 251 -37.71 16.39 -31.92
N ILE A 252 -37.52 15.43 -31.01
CA ILE A 252 -37.05 14.09 -31.38
C ILE A 252 -38.08 13.25 -32.17
N LYS A 253 -39.36 13.65 -32.16
CA LYS A 253 -40.43 12.94 -32.90
C LYS A 253 -40.19 12.93 -34.42
N GLN A 254 -39.42 13.90 -34.94
CA GLN A 254 -39.09 13.99 -36.36
C GLN A 254 -38.40 12.73 -36.91
N TRP A 255 -37.73 11.95 -36.06
CA TRP A 255 -37.05 10.70 -36.45
C TRP A 255 -37.89 9.44 -36.19
N ASN A 256 -39.22 9.59 -36.10
CA ASN A 256 -40.19 8.49 -36.08
C ASN A 256 -39.88 7.36 -35.06
N GLY A 257 -39.34 7.73 -33.89
CA GLY A 257 -39.01 6.79 -32.81
C GLY A 257 -37.62 6.14 -32.88
N LEU A 258 -36.80 6.48 -33.88
CA LEU A 258 -35.37 6.12 -33.92
C LEU A 258 -34.61 6.70 -32.73
N VAL A 259 -34.93 7.94 -32.37
CA VAL A 259 -34.37 8.64 -31.21
C VAL A 259 -35.36 8.58 -30.05
N LYS A 260 -34.89 8.13 -28.88
CA LYS A 260 -35.70 7.97 -27.67
C LYS A 260 -35.02 8.68 -26.51
N VAL A 261 -35.81 9.30 -25.64
CA VAL A 261 -35.32 9.91 -24.40
C VAL A 261 -35.91 9.20 -23.19
N PHE A 262 -35.06 8.89 -22.21
CA PHE A 262 -35.46 8.36 -20.90
C PHE A 262 -34.95 9.31 -19.81
N ARG A 263 -35.79 9.56 -18.80
CA ARG A 263 -35.48 10.49 -17.71
C ARG A 263 -35.27 9.74 -16.41
N ASN A 264 -34.17 10.04 -15.72
CA ASN A 264 -33.94 9.52 -14.38
C ASN A 264 -34.76 10.31 -13.35
N GLU A 265 -35.25 9.61 -12.32
CA GLU A 265 -36.03 10.21 -11.22
C GLU A 265 -35.18 11.04 -10.26
N LYS A 266 -33.87 10.76 -10.22
CA LYS A 266 -32.86 11.46 -9.43
C LYS A 266 -31.56 11.57 -10.23
N ARG A 267 -30.65 12.42 -9.77
CA ARG A 267 -29.31 12.53 -10.37
C ARG A 267 -28.46 11.34 -9.94
N GLU A 268 -28.28 10.39 -10.85
CA GLU A 268 -27.53 9.15 -10.64
C GLU A 268 -26.02 9.36 -10.87
N GLY A 269 -25.66 10.34 -11.69
CA GLY A 269 -24.29 10.56 -12.13
C GLY A 269 -23.98 9.84 -13.43
N LEU A 270 -22.94 10.31 -14.14
CA LEU A 270 -22.56 9.84 -15.47
C LEU A 270 -22.44 8.31 -15.54
N ILE A 271 -21.76 7.72 -14.55
CA ILE A 271 -21.42 6.29 -14.51
C ILE A 271 -22.69 5.43 -14.45
N GLN A 272 -23.56 5.71 -13.48
CA GLN A 272 -24.80 4.93 -13.30
C GLN A 272 -25.83 5.23 -14.38
N ALA A 273 -25.90 6.47 -14.88
CA ALA A 273 -26.72 6.83 -16.03
C ALA A 273 -26.32 6.07 -17.30
N ARG A 274 -25.02 5.80 -17.52
CA ARG A 274 -24.56 4.93 -18.61
C ARG A 274 -25.03 3.48 -18.43
N SER A 275 -24.97 2.94 -17.20
CA SER A 275 -25.50 1.60 -16.88
C SER A 275 -27.03 1.51 -17.02
N ILE A 276 -27.76 2.60 -16.77
CA ILE A 276 -29.19 2.71 -17.07
C ILE A 276 -29.41 2.71 -18.59
N GLY A 277 -28.58 3.48 -19.32
CA GLY A 277 -28.59 3.50 -20.78
C GLY A 277 -28.40 2.13 -21.42
N ALA A 278 -27.44 1.33 -20.96
CA ALA A 278 -27.25 -0.06 -21.39
C ALA A 278 -28.52 -0.91 -21.21
N ARG A 279 -29.23 -0.72 -20.09
CA ARG A 279 -30.47 -1.44 -19.77
C ARG A 279 -31.66 -0.98 -20.63
N LYS A 280 -31.69 0.30 -21.01
CA LYS A 280 -32.75 0.87 -21.86
C LYS A 280 -32.52 0.62 -23.35
N ALA A 281 -31.27 0.50 -23.78
CA ALA A 281 -30.90 0.09 -25.12
C ALA A 281 -31.21 -1.41 -25.32
N ALA A 282 -32.17 -1.70 -26.19
CA ALA A 282 -32.74 -3.03 -26.36
C ALA A 282 -32.70 -3.53 -27.81
N LEU A 283 -32.44 -2.66 -28.79
CA LEU A 283 -32.53 -3.01 -30.22
C LEU A 283 -31.18 -3.33 -30.87
N GLY A 284 -30.09 -2.69 -30.43
CA GLY A 284 -28.76 -2.89 -31.00
C GLY A 284 -28.00 -4.06 -30.36
N GLN A 285 -27.17 -4.72 -31.17
CA GLN A 285 -26.25 -5.78 -30.72
C GLN A 285 -25.00 -5.21 -30.04
N VAL A 286 -24.60 -4.00 -30.43
CA VAL A 286 -23.47 -3.25 -29.86
C VAL A 286 -24.00 -2.00 -29.16
N LEU A 287 -23.42 -1.66 -28.01
CA LEU A 287 -23.63 -0.38 -27.35
C LEU A 287 -22.50 0.56 -27.75
N ILE A 288 -22.83 1.73 -28.29
CA ILE A 288 -21.87 2.80 -28.57
C ILE A 288 -22.18 3.97 -27.65
N TYR A 289 -21.26 4.30 -26.76
CA TYR A 289 -21.38 5.47 -25.89
C TYR A 289 -20.74 6.69 -26.55
N LEU A 290 -21.46 7.80 -26.51
CA LEU A 290 -20.95 9.13 -26.88
C LEU A 290 -21.30 10.12 -25.78
N ASP A 291 -20.43 11.10 -25.57
CA ASP A 291 -20.78 12.26 -24.76
C ASP A 291 -21.73 13.17 -25.54
N ALA A 292 -22.47 14.01 -24.80
CA ALA A 292 -23.56 14.83 -25.34
C ALA A 292 -23.10 16.06 -26.14
N HIS A 293 -21.80 16.21 -26.36
CA HIS A 293 -21.18 17.34 -27.06
C HIS A 293 -20.05 16.82 -27.96
N CYS A 294 -20.41 15.88 -28.82
CA CYS A 294 -19.55 15.25 -29.79
C CYS A 294 -20.02 15.46 -31.23
N GLU A 295 -19.11 15.33 -32.19
CA GLU A 295 -19.43 15.24 -33.62
C GLU A 295 -18.67 14.07 -34.23
N VAL A 296 -19.40 13.08 -34.75
CA VAL A 296 -18.78 11.86 -35.30
C VAL A 296 -18.16 12.12 -36.67
N GLY A 297 -17.02 11.47 -36.93
CA GLY A 297 -16.26 11.54 -38.17
C GLY A 297 -16.94 10.85 -39.37
N ILE A 298 -16.39 11.08 -40.56
CA ILE A 298 -16.81 10.38 -41.78
C ILE A 298 -16.45 8.90 -41.66
N ASN A 299 -17.40 8.01 -42.01
CA ASN A 299 -17.24 6.55 -41.97
C ASN A 299 -16.66 6.05 -40.63
N TRP A 300 -17.10 6.65 -39.52
CA TRP A 300 -16.63 6.29 -38.18
C TRP A 300 -17.11 4.90 -37.71
N TYR A 301 -18.28 4.46 -38.18
CA TYR A 301 -19.00 3.29 -37.66
C TYR A 301 -18.33 1.95 -38.02
N ALA A 302 -18.09 1.72 -39.31
CA ALA A 302 -17.56 0.45 -39.80
C ALA A 302 -16.21 0.07 -39.17
N PRO A 303 -15.18 0.94 -39.14
CA PRO A 303 -13.93 0.64 -38.46
C PRO A 303 -14.11 0.39 -36.95
N LEU A 304 -15.06 1.08 -36.30
CA LEU A 304 -15.30 0.93 -34.87
C LEU A 304 -15.93 -0.43 -34.52
N VAL A 305 -16.87 -0.91 -35.34
CA VAL A 305 -17.69 -2.09 -35.04
C VAL A 305 -17.13 -3.38 -35.68
N ALA A 306 -16.29 -3.27 -36.72
CA ALA A 306 -15.69 -4.45 -37.36
C ALA A 306 -14.89 -5.34 -36.39
N PRO A 307 -14.04 -4.82 -35.48
CA PRO A 307 -13.32 -5.67 -34.52
C PRO A 307 -14.25 -6.42 -33.57
N ILE A 308 -15.36 -5.79 -33.16
CA ILE A 308 -16.37 -6.40 -32.28
C ILE A 308 -17.16 -7.47 -33.03
N SER A 309 -17.44 -7.23 -34.31
CA SER A 309 -18.15 -8.17 -35.17
C SER A 309 -17.38 -9.47 -35.38
N LYS A 310 -16.03 -9.41 -35.33
CA LYS A 310 -15.12 -10.57 -35.39
C LYS A 310 -14.90 -11.25 -34.04
N ASP A 311 -14.83 -10.48 -32.97
CA ASP A 311 -14.56 -10.96 -31.62
C ASP A 311 -15.40 -10.15 -30.64
N ARG A 312 -16.47 -10.78 -30.12
CA ARG A 312 -17.44 -10.12 -29.23
C ARG A 312 -16.84 -9.61 -27.93
N THR A 313 -15.65 -10.11 -27.55
CA THR A 313 -14.95 -9.71 -26.32
C THR A 313 -14.04 -8.50 -26.52
N VAL A 314 -14.08 -7.89 -27.72
CA VAL A 314 -13.38 -6.65 -28.04
C VAL A 314 -14.25 -5.45 -27.68
N CYS A 315 -13.66 -4.51 -26.95
CA CYS A 315 -14.14 -3.14 -26.81
C CYS A 315 -13.30 -2.24 -27.71
N THR A 316 -13.94 -1.36 -28.47
CA THR A 316 -13.25 -0.41 -29.35
C THR A 316 -13.47 1.02 -28.91
N VAL A 317 -12.51 1.88 -29.20
CA VAL A 317 -12.52 3.30 -28.86
C VAL A 317 -12.12 4.09 -30.11
N PRO A 318 -12.92 5.09 -30.55
CA PRO A 318 -12.50 5.97 -31.63
C PRO A 318 -11.35 6.86 -31.16
N LEU A 319 -10.54 7.37 -32.08
CA LEU A 319 -9.66 8.48 -31.74
C LEU A 319 -10.50 9.73 -31.44
N ILE A 320 -10.23 10.34 -30.30
CA ILE A 320 -10.99 11.48 -29.80
C ILE A 320 -10.28 12.75 -30.24
N ASP A 321 -10.94 13.52 -31.09
CA ASP A 321 -10.45 14.80 -31.60
C ASP A 321 -10.91 15.97 -30.71
N TYR A 322 -10.14 17.04 -30.72
CA TYR A 322 -10.43 18.25 -29.96
C TYR A 322 -11.36 19.15 -30.79
N ILE A 323 -12.57 19.40 -30.29
CA ILE A 323 -13.40 20.49 -30.80
C ILE A 323 -13.21 21.69 -29.86
N ASP A 324 -12.80 22.83 -30.42
CA ASP A 324 -12.62 24.04 -29.64
C ASP A 324 -13.97 24.54 -29.10
N GLY A 325 -14.05 24.71 -27.77
CA GLY A 325 -15.29 25.14 -27.12
C GLY A 325 -15.68 26.60 -27.39
N ASN A 326 -14.83 27.39 -28.04
CA ASN A 326 -15.08 28.79 -28.37
C ASN A 326 -15.42 29.02 -29.84
N ASP A 327 -14.60 28.50 -30.76
CA ASP A 327 -14.75 28.74 -32.21
C ASP A 327 -15.16 27.50 -33.03
N TYR A 328 -15.27 26.33 -32.37
CA TYR A 328 -15.75 25.07 -32.95
C TYR A 328 -14.90 24.51 -34.10
N THR A 329 -13.62 24.89 -34.20
CA THR A 329 -12.62 24.17 -34.99
C THR A 329 -12.48 22.73 -34.49
N ILE A 330 -12.13 21.82 -35.40
CA ILE A 330 -11.81 20.43 -35.03
C ILE A 330 -10.36 20.17 -35.37
N GLU A 331 -9.58 19.83 -34.36
CA GLU A 331 -8.17 19.53 -34.46
C GLU A 331 -7.92 18.12 -33.94
N PRO A 332 -6.96 17.37 -34.51
CA PRO A 332 -6.49 16.16 -33.85
C PRO A 332 -5.97 16.56 -32.47
N GLN A 333 -6.22 15.72 -31.46
CA GLN A 333 -5.72 15.98 -30.11
C GLN A 333 -4.17 15.84 -30.08
N GLN A 334 -3.49 16.89 -30.55
CA GLN A 334 -2.04 17.09 -30.63
C GLN A 334 -1.62 18.23 -29.68
N GLY A 335 -0.42 18.14 -29.12
CA GLY A 335 0.19 19.23 -28.36
C GLY A 335 0.93 20.22 -29.27
N GLY A 336 0.51 21.49 -29.30
CA GLY A 336 1.23 22.63 -29.95
C GLY A 336 0.34 23.88 -30.23
N ASP A 337 0.93 25.09 -30.45
CA ASP A 337 0.21 26.34 -30.89
C ASP A 337 0.49 26.83 -32.33
N GLU A 338 0.68 28.12 -32.61
CA GLU A 338 0.09 28.92 -33.69
C GLU A 338 1.07 29.34 -34.81
N ASP A 339 2.34 28.96 -34.70
CA ASP A 339 3.13 28.45 -35.84
C ASP A 339 3.30 26.91 -35.71
N GLY A 340 2.62 26.29 -34.74
CA GLY A 340 2.96 25.04 -34.06
C GLY A 340 3.38 25.22 -32.58
N LEU A 341 3.58 26.44 -32.05
CA LEU A 341 4.47 26.70 -30.89
C LEU A 341 3.83 27.22 -29.58
N ALA A 342 2.94 26.45 -28.97
CA ALA A 342 2.56 26.58 -27.55
C ALA A 342 3.28 25.51 -26.77
N ARG A 343 3.52 25.82 -25.51
CA ARG A 343 3.58 24.79 -24.48
C ARG A 343 2.15 24.36 -24.14
N GLY A 344 1.88 23.07 -24.26
CA GLY A 344 0.69 22.45 -23.69
C GLY A 344 0.74 22.55 -22.18
N ALA A 345 -0.37 22.91 -21.56
CA ALA A 345 -0.55 22.96 -20.13
C ALA A 345 -1.95 22.45 -19.78
N TRP A 346 -2.19 22.30 -18.49
CA TRP A 346 -3.49 22.07 -17.91
C TRP A 346 -3.67 23.11 -16.81
N ASP A 347 -4.88 23.63 -16.66
CA ASP A 347 -5.21 24.37 -15.44
C ASP A 347 -5.60 23.40 -14.31
N TRP A 348 -5.78 23.93 -13.10
CA TRP A 348 -6.13 23.15 -11.90
C TRP A 348 -7.54 22.55 -11.93
N SER A 349 -8.30 22.80 -13.00
CA SER A 349 -9.55 22.11 -13.35
C SER A 349 -9.36 21.01 -14.41
N LEU A 350 -8.10 20.68 -14.75
CA LEU A 350 -7.71 19.69 -15.76
C LEU A 350 -8.28 19.96 -17.16
N LEU A 351 -8.53 21.24 -17.46
CA LEU A 351 -8.83 21.67 -18.83
C LEU A 351 -7.52 21.91 -19.56
N TRP A 352 -7.42 21.37 -20.78
CA TRP A 352 -6.31 21.64 -21.69
C TRP A 352 -6.14 23.15 -21.91
N LYS A 353 -4.89 23.64 -21.89
CA LYS A 353 -4.52 25.03 -22.14
C LYS A 353 -3.30 25.11 -23.06
N ARG A 354 -3.28 26.16 -23.89
CA ARG A 354 -2.12 26.61 -24.66
C ARG A 354 -1.54 27.84 -23.95
N VAL A 355 -0.25 27.82 -23.59
CA VAL A 355 0.41 29.00 -22.98
C VAL A 355 1.44 29.61 -23.95
N PRO A 356 1.29 30.90 -24.34
CA PRO A 356 2.20 31.55 -25.28
C PRO A 356 3.64 31.67 -24.77
N LEU A 357 4.60 31.72 -25.70
CA LEU A 357 6.01 31.99 -25.43
C LEU A 357 6.27 33.44 -24.99
N SER A 358 7.26 33.64 -24.10
CA SER A 358 7.65 34.94 -23.56
C SER A 358 8.14 35.93 -24.63
N SER A 359 7.83 37.22 -24.42
CA SER A 359 8.23 38.34 -25.28
C SER A 359 9.75 38.51 -25.43
N LYS A 360 10.54 37.86 -24.58
CA LYS A 360 12.01 37.85 -24.60
C LYS A 360 12.56 36.89 -25.67
N GLU A 361 11.91 35.74 -25.88
CA GLU A 361 12.22 34.76 -26.94
C GLU A 361 11.84 35.29 -28.32
N LYS A 362 10.68 35.96 -28.46
CA LYS A 362 10.20 36.49 -29.75
C LYS A 362 11.12 37.57 -30.34
N ARG A 363 11.84 38.34 -29.51
CA ARG A 363 12.71 39.45 -29.93
C ARG A 363 14.09 39.03 -30.44
N LYS A 364 14.52 37.79 -30.20
CA LYS A 364 15.86 37.31 -30.61
C LYS A 364 15.93 36.82 -32.06
N ARG A 365 14.81 36.80 -32.80
CA ARG A 365 14.73 36.25 -34.16
C ARG A 365 14.51 37.38 -35.18
N LYS A 366 15.28 37.36 -36.29
CA LYS A 366 15.24 38.41 -37.32
C LYS A 366 14.31 38.09 -38.52
N GLN A 367 14.05 36.83 -38.88
CA GLN A 367 13.03 36.43 -39.88
C GLN A 367 12.37 35.09 -39.53
N LYS A 368 11.17 34.84 -40.08
CA LYS A 368 10.31 33.69 -39.74
C LYS A 368 10.66 32.36 -40.41
N THR A 369 11.57 32.31 -41.39
CA THR A 369 11.73 31.17 -42.32
C THR A 369 13.15 30.59 -42.44
N GLU A 370 14.06 30.84 -41.50
CA GLU A 370 15.40 30.23 -41.54
C GLU A 370 15.36 28.72 -41.19
N PRO A 371 15.91 27.82 -42.03
CA PRO A 371 15.91 26.38 -41.79
C PRO A 371 17.04 25.97 -40.85
N TYR A 372 16.74 24.98 -40.02
CA TYR A 372 17.62 24.40 -39.03
C TYR A 372 18.73 23.51 -39.64
N ARG A 373 20.01 23.78 -39.33
CA ARG A 373 21.10 22.80 -39.39
C ARG A 373 21.22 22.13 -38.02
N THR A 374 21.27 20.79 -37.99
CA THR A 374 21.43 19.91 -36.80
C THR A 374 20.42 20.18 -35.68
N VAL A 375 19.28 19.47 -35.63
CA VAL A 375 18.21 19.86 -34.68
C VAL A 375 17.48 18.71 -34.02
N CYS A 376 17.80 18.56 -32.73
CA CYS A 376 16.85 18.58 -31.63
C CYS A 376 17.19 19.81 -30.76
N THR A 377 16.19 20.59 -30.36
CA THR A 377 15.93 21.06 -28.97
C THR A 377 14.82 22.10 -28.98
N VAL A 378 13.67 21.69 -28.45
CA VAL A 378 12.64 22.50 -27.81
C VAL A 378 12.73 22.13 -26.33
N PRO A 379 12.60 23.04 -25.33
CA PRO A 379 12.25 22.59 -24.00
C PRO A 379 10.73 22.34 -23.98
N LEU A 380 10.36 21.15 -24.47
CA LEU A 380 9.37 20.34 -23.77
C LEU A 380 10.01 19.97 -22.41
N ILE A 381 9.24 19.66 -21.36
CA ILE A 381 9.84 18.77 -20.35
C ILE A 381 9.75 17.38 -20.94
N ASP A 382 10.66 17.13 -21.87
CA ASP A 382 11.08 15.80 -22.23
C ASP A 382 11.90 15.27 -21.06
N SER A 383 11.70 14.00 -20.72
CA SER A 383 12.64 13.32 -19.83
C SER A 383 13.98 13.24 -20.57
N ILE A 384 15.00 13.88 -20.03
CA ILE A 384 16.38 13.64 -20.45
C ILE A 384 16.86 12.43 -19.65
N ASN A 385 17.05 11.29 -20.32
CA ASN A 385 17.66 10.14 -19.68
C ASN A 385 19.09 10.51 -19.26
N GLY A 386 19.34 10.64 -17.94
CA GLY A 386 20.60 11.12 -17.40
C GLY A 386 21.83 10.25 -17.66
N GLN A 387 21.68 9.07 -18.28
CA GLN A 387 22.80 8.24 -18.75
C GLN A 387 23.05 8.37 -20.25
N THR A 388 22.01 8.57 -21.06
CA THR A 388 22.08 8.54 -22.53
C THR A 388 21.91 9.91 -23.19
N TYR A 389 21.47 10.92 -22.44
CA TYR A 389 21.21 12.29 -22.91
C TYR A 389 20.25 12.37 -24.11
N THR A 390 19.39 11.34 -24.27
CA THR A 390 18.32 11.29 -25.27
C THR A 390 17.07 12.01 -24.75
N ILE A 391 16.30 12.59 -25.67
CA ILE A 391 15.15 13.47 -25.41
C ILE A 391 13.87 12.73 -25.83
N ASP A 392 12.97 12.46 -24.88
CA ASP A 392 11.71 11.71 -25.10
C ASP A 392 10.46 12.64 -25.06
N PRO A 393 9.64 12.75 -26.13
CA PRO A 393 8.50 13.68 -26.23
C PRO A 393 7.31 13.35 -25.30
N GLN A 394 6.86 14.35 -24.52
CA GLN A 394 5.63 14.27 -23.67
C GLN A 394 4.31 14.67 -24.37
N GLY A 395 4.34 15.06 -25.65
CA GLY A 395 3.11 15.27 -26.44
C GLY A 395 2.53 13.92 -26.83
N GLY A 396 1.58 13.41 -26.05
CA GLY A 396 1.16 12.00 -25.99
C GLY A 396 0.57 11.37 -27.25
N GLY A 397 1.31 11.36 -28.35
CA GLY A 397 1.14 10.56 -29.55
C GLY A 397 2.50 10.40 -30.24
N ASP A 398 2.64 9.41 -31.11
CA ASP A 398 3.84 9.25 -31.94
C ASP A 398 3.84 10.24 -33.12
N GLU A 399 4.82 10.11 -34.02
CA GLU A 399 4.96 10.91 -35.25
C GLU A 399 3.72 10.91 -36.15
N ASP A 400 2.83 9.93 -35.99
CA ASP A 400 1.60 9.75 -36.76
C ASP A 400 0.35 10.20 -36.00
N GLY A 401 0.53 10.74 -34.80
CA GLY A 401 -0.53 11.17 -33.89
C GLY A 401 -1.23 10.02 -33.15
N PHE A 402 -0.67 8.80 -33.17
CA PHE A 402 -1.24 7.64 -32.49
C PHE A 402 -0.74 7.52 -31.05
N ALA A 403 -1.63 7.12 -30.14
CA ALA A 403 -1.36 7.15 -28.72
C ALA A 403 -2.08 6.03 -27.98
N ARG A 404 -1.47 5.53 -26.91
CA ARG A 404 -2.09 4.60 -25.99
C ARG A 404 -2.59 5.33 -24.75
N GLY A 405 -3.69 4.84 -24.22
CA GLY A 405 -4.21 5.26 -22.93
C GLY A 405 -3.34 4.78 -21.77
N ALA A 406 -2.97 5.69 -20.88
CA ALA A 406 -2.11 5.42 -19.74
C ALA A 406 -2.64 6.14 -18.48
N TRP A 407 -1.91 5.98 -17.38
CA TRP A 407 -2.16 6.70 -16.14
C TRP A 407 -0.87 6.93 -15.36
N ASP A 408 -0.90 7.90 -14.46
CA ASP A 408 0.08 8.00 -13.38
C ASP A 408 -0.39 7.26 -12.12
N TRP A 409 0.50 7.08 -11.15
CA TRP A 409 0.20 6.37 -9.89
C TRP A 409 -0.78 7.14 -8.98
N SER A 410 -1.26 8.30 -9.39
CA SER A 410 -2.36 9.04 -8.76
C SER A 410 -3.73 8.78 -9.43
N MET A 411 -3.83 7.79 -10.32
CA MET A 411 -5.06 7.45 -11.07
C MET A 411 -5.56 8.62 -11.95
N LEU A 412 -4.63 9.42 -12.50
CA LEU A 412 -4.98 10.41 -13.52
C LEU A 412 -4.76 9.83 -14.91
N TRP A 413 -5.72 10.07 -15.80
CA TRP A 413 -5.64 9.67 -17.20
C TRP A 413 -4.51 10.39 -17.93
N LYS A 414 -3.72 9.63 -18.69
CA LYS A 414 -2.59 10.11 -19.48
C LYS A 414 -2.63 9.50 -20.88
N ARG A 415 -1.84 10.08 -21.78
CA ARG A 415 -1.59 9.52 -23.11
C ARG A 415 -0.09 9.35 -23.29
N VAL A 416 0.30 8.18 -23.78
CA VAL A 416 1.69 7.88 -24.14
C VAL A 416 1.78 7.56 -25.63
N PRO A 417 2.90 7.85 -26.30
CA PRO A 417 3.09 7.51 -27.71
C PRO A 417 2.87 6.02 -27.98
N LEU A 418 2.43 5.67 -29.19
CA LEU A 418 2.31 4.28 -29.60
C LEU A 418 3.70 3.62 -29.65
N SER A 419 3.94 2.64 -28.76
CA SER A 419 5.22 1.95 -28.66
C SER A 419 5.58 1.15 -29.92
N ASN A 420 6.88 0.98 -30.18
CA ASN A 420 7.37 0.14 -31.29
C ASN A 420 6.84 -1.29 -31.23
N ARG A 421 6.71 -1.88 -30.03
CA ARG A 421 6.12 -3.22 -29.85
C ARG A 421 4.70 -3.30 -30.43
N GLU A 422 3.85 -2.28 -30.23
CA GLU A 422 2.52 -2.24 -30.87
C GLU A 422 2.60 -2.00 -32.38
N LYS A 423 3.55 -1.19 -32.85
CA LYS A 423 3.75 -0.96 -34.30
C LYS A 423 4.16 -2.25 -35.03
N ASP A 424 5.08 -3.02 -34.45
CA ASP A 424 5.65 -4.23 -35.07
C ASP A 424 4.66 -5.39 -35.16
N MET A 425 3.64 -5.43 -34.28
CA MET A 425 2.57 -6.43 -34.33
C MET A 425 1.52 -6.14 -35.41
N ARG A 426 1.57 -4.96 -36.04
CA ARG A 426 0.59 -4.49 -37.01
C ARG A 426 1.17 -4.64 -38.42
N LEU A 427 0.34 -5.13 -39.33
CA LEU A 427 0.66 -5.25 -40.76
C LEU A 427 0.54 -3.92 -41.49
N THR A 428 -0.32 -3.04 -41.00
CA THR A 428 -0.71 -1.77 -41.61
C THR A 428 -0.67 -0.63 -40.60
N LYS A 429 -0.57 0.60 -41.12
CA LYS A 429 -0.45 1.79 -40.29
C LYS A 429 -1.76 2.18 -39.62
N THR A 430 -2.90 1.83 -40.21
CA THR A 430 -4.22 2.32 -39.79
C THR A 430 -5.13 1.27 -39.14
N GLU A 431 -4.69 0.01 -39.03
CA GLU A 431 -5.45 -1.00 -38.28
C GLU A 431 -5.51 -0.67 -36.77
N PRO A 432 -6.54 -1.18 -36.06
CA PRO A 432 -6.68 -1.00 -34.62
C PRO A 432 -5.45 -1.46 -33.84
N TYR A 433 -5.18 -0.81 -32.69
CA TYR A 433 -4.07 -1.15 -31.81
C TYR A 433 -4.49 -1.23 -30.34
N ARG A 434 -3.73 -1.97 -29.52
CA ARG A 434 -4.12 -2.24 -28.13
C ARG A 434 -3.81 -1.04 -27.24
N SER A 435 -4.79 -0.63 -26.44
CA SER A 435 -4.63 0.42 -25.43
C SER A 435 -4.83 -0.16 -24.02
N PRO A 436 -3.92 0.12 -23.05
CA PRO A 436 -4.08 -0.34 -21.67
C PRO A 436 -5.36 0.15 -21.01
N ALA A 437 -5.76 1.39 -21.29
CA ALA A 437 -7.00 1.96 -20.78
C ALA A 437 -7.67 2.89 -21.81
N MET A 438 -8.92 3.29 -21.54
CA MET A 438 -9.68 4.26 -22.32
C MET A 438 -9.88 5.56 -21.54
N ALA A 439 -10.10 6.67 -22.25
CA ALA A 439 -10.45 7.95 -21.62
C ALA A 439 -11.81 7.88 -20.91
N GLY A 440 -12.71 7.01 -21.42
CA GLY A 440 -13.98 6.65 -20.78
C GLY A 440 -15.22 7.27 -21.41
N GLY A 441 -15.08 8.41 -22.10
CA GLY A 441 -16.20 9.13 -22.73
C GLY A 441 -16.91 8.32 -23.83
N LEU A 442 -16.10 7.79 -24.74
CA LEU A 442 -16.54 7.26 -26.03
C LEU A 442 -15.95 5.88 -26.26
N PHE A 443 -16.80 4.88 -26.46
CA PHE A 443 -16.39 3.51 -26.75
C PHE A 443 -17.56 2.68 -27.31
N ALA A 444 -17.25 1.57 -27.96
CA ALA A 444 -18.21 0.58 -28.41
C ALA A 444 -17.89 -0.79 -27.82
N ILE A 445 -18.92 -1.51 -27.38
CA ILE A 445 -18.81 -2.84 -26.79
C ILE A 445 -20.04 -3.68 -27.15
N GLU A 446 -19.86 -4.97 -27.40
CA GLU A 446 -20.99 -5.88 -27.58
C GLU A 446 -21.89 -5.86 -26.33
N ARG A 447 -23.20 -5.77 -26.55
CA ARG A 447 -24.16 -5.50 -25.47
C ARG A 447 -24.11 -6.61 -24.43
N ASP A 448 -24.26 -7.87 -24.83
CA ASP A 448 -24.28 -9.01 -23.91
C ASP A 448 -22.94 -9.14 -23.18
N PHE A 449 -21.82 -8.88 -23.85
CA PHE A 449 -20.49 -8.89 -23.23
C PHE A 449 -20.39 -7.82 -22.13
N PHE A 450 -20.93 -6.63 -22.34
CA PHE A 450 -20.92 -5.60 -21.29
C PHE A 450 -21.77 -6.00 -20.07
N PHE A 451 -22.90 -6.68 -20.28
CA PHE A 451 -23.70 -7.25 -19.20
C PHE A 451 -22.98 -8.42 -18.50
N GLU A 452 -22.29 -9.28 -19.25
CA GLU A 452 -21.47 -10.37 -18.71
C GLU A 452 -20.30 -9.85 -17.87
N LEU A 453 -19.74 -8.67 -18.19
CA LEU A 453 -18.75 -7.96 -17.37
C LEU A 453 -19.35 -7.30 -16.10
N GLY A 454 -20.67 -7.38 -15.91
CA GLY A 454 -21.37 -6.74 -14.80
C GLY A 454 -21.56 -5.23 -14.96
N LEU A 455 -21.52 -4.69 -16.19
CA LEU A 455 -21.56 -3.25 -16.49
C LEU A 455 -20.46 -2.49 -15.70
N TYR A 456 -20.70 -1.23 -15.34
CA TYR A 456 -19.88 -0.52 -14.37
C TYR A 456 -20.18 -0.95 -12.94
N ASP A 457 -19.18 -0.86 -12.07
CA ASP A 457 -19.35 -1.03 -10.63
C ASP A 457 -20.49 -0.11 -10.09
N PRO A 458 -21.55 -0.69 -9.48
CA PRO A 458 -22.68 0.08 -8.96
C PRO A 458 -22.32 0.99 -7.79
N GLY A 459 -21.16 0.76 -7.14
CA GLY A 459 -20.66 1.60 -6.06
C GLY A 459 -19.91 2.86 -6.51
N LEU A 460 -19.58 2.98 -7.81
CA LEU A 460 -18.95 4.19 -8.34
C LEU A 460 -19.96 5.33 -8.45
N GLN A 461 -19.56 6.51 -7.96
CA GLN A 461 -20.44 7.67 -7.80
C GLN A 461 -20.05 8.80 -8.73
N ILE A 462 -21.04 9.42 -9.40
CA ILE A 462 -20.93 10.63 -10.22
C ILE A 462 -19.95 10.54 -11.41
N TRP A 463 -18.64 10.61 -11.15
CA TRP A 463 -17.60 10.71 -12.17
C TRP A 463 -16.22 10.28 -11.64
N GLY A 464 -15.43 9.65 -12.50
CA GLY A 464 -14.03 9.32 -12.30
C GLY A 464 -13.82 7.89 -11.81
N GLY A 465 -12.84 7.22 -12.39
CA GLY A 465 -12.42 5.85 -12.05
C GLY A 465 -13.10 4.77 -12.87
N GLU A 466 -14.29 5.04 -13.44
CA GLU A 466 -15.06 4.08 -14.23
C GLU A 466 -14.33 3.64 -15.50
N ASN A 467 -13.60 4.56 -16.12
CA ASN A 467 -12.85 4.34 -17.34
C ASN A 467 -11.71 3.33 -17.12
N PHE A 468 -11.07 3.39 -15.95
CA PHE A 468 -10.04 2.43 -15.54
C PHE A 468 -10.66 1.09 -15.14
N GLU A 469 -11.74 1.12 -14.36
CA GLU A 469 -12.47 -0.06 -13.90
C GLU A 469 -12.85 -0.99 -15.06
N ILE A 470 -13.49 -0.44 -16.10
CA ILE A 470 -13.89 -1.24 -17.27
C ILE A 470 -12.69 -1.69 -18.10
N SER A 471 -11.64 -0.87 -18.20
CA SER A 471 -10.41 -1.24 -18.91
C SER A 471 -9.74 -2.46 -18.27
N TYR A 472 -9.64 -2.47 -16.95
CA TYR A 472 -9.04 -3.56 -16.18
C TYR A 472 -9.90 -4.83 -16.25
N LYS A 473 -11.22 -4.70 -16.11
CA LYS A 473 -12.18 -5.79 -16.34
C LYS A 473 -11.96 -6.46 -17.69
N ILE A 474 -11.97 -5.68 -18.77
CA ILE A 474 -11.84 -6.18 -20.14
C ILE A 474 -10.52 -6.95 -20.29
N TRP A 475 -9.38 -6.32 -19.96
CA TRP A 475 -8.08 -6.95 -20.16
C TRP A 475 -7.83 -8.17 -19.27
N GLN A 476 -8.07 -8.03 -17.96
CA GLN A 476 -7.75 -9.08 -17.00
C GLN A 476 -8.69 -10.28 -17.17
N CYS A 477 -9.96 -10.07 -17.55
CA CYS A 477 -10.91 -11.16 -17.71
C CYS A 477 -10.91 -11.78 -19.13
N GLY A 478 -10.02 -11.33 -20.04
CA GLY A 478 -9.73 -12.03 -21.30
C GLY A 478 -10.23 -11.38 -22.58
N GLY A 479 -10.83 -10.19 -22.49
CA GLY A 479 -11.17 -9.34 -23.64
C GLY A 479 -10.00 -8.49 -24.13
N LYS A 480 -10.29 -7.56 -25.04
CA LYS A 480 -9.30 -6.62 -25.60
C LYS A 480 -9.88 -5.22 -25.68
N LEU A 481 -9.05 -4.21 -25.43
CA LEU A 481 -9.39 -2.80 -25.62
C LEU A 481 -8.56 -2.21 -26.76
N LEU A 482 -9.22 -1.79 -27.83
CA LEU A 482 -8.57 -1.33 -29.05
C LEU A 482 -8.91 0.13 -29.37
N PHE A 483 -7.88 0.92 -29.67
CA PHE A 483 -8.07 2.22 -30.30
C PHE A 483 -8.10 2.04 -31.81
N VAL A 484 -9.02 2.72 -32.48
CA VAL A 484 -9.31 2.52 -33.90
C VAL A 484 -8.98 3.78 -34.70
N PRO A 485 -7.82 3.86 -35.39
CA PRO A 485 -7.37 5.07 -36.09
C PRO A 485 -8.35 5.64 -37.11
N CYS A 486 -9.06 4.76 -37.82
CA CYS A 486 -10.00 5.14 -38.87
C CYS A 486 -11.39 5.51 -38.36
N SER A 487 -11.67 5.30 -37.07
CA SER A 487 -12.86 5.82 -36.41
C SER A 487 -12.47 7.02 -35.58
N ARG A 488 -12.98 8.20 -35.92
CA ARG A 488 -12.67 9.45 -35.21
C ARG A 488 -13.95 10.14 -34.76
N VAL A 489 -13.91 10.75 -33.59
CA VAL A 489 -15.03 11.51 -33.03
C VAL A 489 -14.47 12.77 -32.37
N GLY A 490 -14.95 13.93 -32.80
CA GLY A 490 -14.63 15.19 -32.14
C GLY A 490 -15.42 15.33 -30.83
N HIS A 491 -14.76 15.85 -29.80
CA HIS A 491 -15.35 16.12 -28.49
C HIS A 491 -15.08 17.58 -28.10
N ILE A 492 -16.12 18.31 -27.67
CA ILE A 492 -15.99 19.72 -27.28
C ILE A 492 -15.34 19.83 -25.90
N TYR A 493 -14.24 20.57 -25.79
CA TYR A 493 -13.56 20.80 -24.52
C TYR A 493 -14.04 22.06 -23.82
N ARG A 494 -14.26 21.94 -22.50
CA ARG A 494 -14.84 23.03 -21.71
C ARG A 494 -13.84 24.17 -21.54
N LEU A 495 -14.35 25.39 -21.58
CA LEU A 495 -13.60 26.63 -21.39
C LEU A 495 -13.52 27.00 -19.91
N LYS A 496 -12.52 27.82 -19.57
CA LYS A 496 -12.35 28.34 -18.21
C LYS A 496 -13.49 29.29 -17.87
N GLY A 497 -13.97 29.23 -16.63
CA GLY A 497 -15.03 30.10 -16.12
C GLY A 497 -16.40 29.43 -16.04
N TRP A 498 -16.51 28.17 -16.46
CA TRP A 498 -17.66 27.33 -16.19
C TRP A 498 -17.84 27.12 -14.68
N ALA A 499 -19.06 27.31 -14.18
CA ALA A 499 -19.36 27.11 -12.75
C ALA A 499 -19.36 25.63 -12.31
N GLY A 500 -19.30 24.69 -13.26
CA GLY A 500 -19.38 23.26 -12.98
C GLY A 500 -20.80 22.82 -12.61
N ASN A 501 -21.00 21.50 -12.57
CA ASN A 501 -22.19 20.90 -11.97
C ASN A 501 -21.81 20.35 -10.58
N PRO A 502 -22.18 21.00 -9.47
CA PRO A 502 -21.84 20.50 -8.15
C PRO A 502 -22.42 19.10 -7.95
N PRO A 503 -21.73 18.18 -7.26
CA PRO A 503 -22.32 16.88 -6.91
C PRO A 503 -23.57 17.08 -6.03
N PRO A 504 -24.52 16.13 -6.04
CA PRO A 504 -25.68 16.21 -5.16
C PRO A 504 -25.24 16.28 -3.68
N ALA A 505 -25.99 17.01 -2.84
CA ALA A 505 -25.62 17.25 -1.44
C ALA A 505 -25.46 15.96 -0.59
N HIS A 506 -26.05 14.84 -1.00
CA HIS A 506 -25.92 13.54 -0.34
C HIS A 506 -24.62 12.80 -0.68
N VAL A 507 -23.87 13.25 -1.69
CA VAL A 507 -22.58 12.70 -2.08
C VAL A 507 -21.49 13.42 -1.29
N GLY A 508 -20.61 12.66 -0.64
CA GLY A 508 -19.52 13.22 0.17
C GLY A 508 -18.56 14.12 -0.63
N SER A 509 -17.64 14.79 0.05
CA SER A 509 -16.75 15.82 -0.53
C SER A 509 -15.76 15.31 -1.59
N SER A 510 -15.56 14.00 -1.74
CA SER A 510 -14.59 13.44 -2.71
C SER A 510 -15.03 12.09 -3.30
N PRO A 511 -16.13 12.05 -4.09
CA PRO A 511 -16.62 10.81 -4.68
C PRO A 511 -15.59 10.17 -5.61
N THR A 512 -14.83 10.97 -6.36
CA THR A 512 -13.82 10.46 -7.30
C THR A 512 -12.67 9.74 -6.58
N LEU A 513 -12.17 10.26 -5.45
CA LEU A 513 -11.13 9.56 -4.66
C LEU A 513 -11.65 8.24 -4.12
N LYS A 514 -12.91 8.21 -3.66
CA LYS A 514 -13.58 6.99 -3.23
C LYS A 514 -13.65 5.96 -4.35
N ASN A 515 -14.03 6.40 -5.56
CA ASN A 515 -14.09 5.56 -6.75
C ASN A 515 -12.71 4.97 -7.07
N TYR A 516 -11.64 5.76 -7.03
CA TYR A 516 -10.29 5.26 -7.29
C TYR A 516 -9.89 4.16 -6.32
N VAL A 517 -10.16 4.33 -5.02
CA VAL A 517 -9.86 3.30 -4.01
C VAL A 517 -10.62 2.00 -4.30
N ARG A 518 -11.90 2.08 -4.71
CA ARG A 518 -12.68 0.88 -5.09
C ARG A 518 -12.04 0.13 -6.24
N VAL A 519 -11.61 0.85 -7.28
CA VAL A 519 -10.96 0.25 -8.46
C VAL A 519 -9.62 -0.38 -8.07
N VAL A 520 -8.79 0.33 -7.31
CA VAL A 520 -7.47 -0.11 -6.88
C VAL A 520 -7.57 -1.36 -5.98
N GLU A 521 -8.46 -1.36 -4.99
CA GLU A 521 -8.62 -2.49 -4.06
C GLU A 521 -9.16 -3.77 -4.71
N VAL A 522 -9.84 -3.66 -5.84
CA VAL A 522 -10.35 -4.81 -6.59
C VAL A 522 -9.36 -5.29 -7.64
N TRP A 523 -8.70 -4.38 -8.36
CA TRP A 523 -8.01 -4.71 -9.62
C TRP A 523 -6.50 -4.59 -9.60
N TRP A 524 -5.86 -3.92 -8.63
CA TRP A 524 -4.43 -3.60 -8.66
C TRP A 524 -3.53 -4.56 -7.87
N ASP A 525 -4.08 -5.51 -7.12
CA ASP A 525 -3.30 -6.48 -6.33
C ASP A 525 -2.23 -5.79 -5.46
N GLU A 526 -0.97 -6.21 -5.54
CA GLU A 526 0.17 -5.61 -4.83
C GLU A 526 0.53 -4.19 -5.33
N TYR A 527 0.08 -3.77 -6.51
CA TYR A 527 0.39 -2.43 -7.05
C TYR A 527 -0.40 -1.31 -6.38
N LYS A 528 -1.39 -1.64 -5.54
CA LYS A 528 -2.12 -0.65 -4.75
C LYS A 528 -1.22 0.16 -3.81
N ASP A 529 -0.09 -0.42 -3.39
CA ASP A 529 0.89 0.27 -2.55
C ASP A 529 1.46 1.52 -3.23
N TYR A 530 1.62 1.52 -4.56
CA TYR A 530 2.08 2.68 -5.32
C TYR A 530 1.02 3.79 -5.41
N PHE A 531 -0.26 3.41 -5.47
CA PHE A 531 -1.37 4.35 -5.39
C PHE A 531 -1.41 5.01 -4.01
N TYR A 532 -1.32 4.21 -2.93
CA TYR A 532 -1.31 4.73 -1.57
C TYR A 532 -0.04 5.54 -1.25
N ALA A 533 1.09 5.25 -1.87
CA ALA A 533 2.27 6.10 -1.78
C ALA A 533 2.02 7.47 -2.44
N SER A 534 1.33 7.50 -3.58
CA SER A 534 1.04 8.74 -4.31
C SER A 534 -0.07 9.57 -3.66
N ARG A 535 -1.08 8.90 -3.10
CA ARG A 535 -2.31 9.45 -2.54
C ARG A 535 -2.56 8.91 -1.12
N PRO A 536 -1.66 9.17 -0.16
CA PRO A 536 -1.75 8.56 1.16
C PRO A 536 -2.97 9.05 1.95
N GLU A 537 -3.56 10.19 1.60
CA GLU A 537 -4.84 10.67 2.13
C GLU A 537 -6.00 9.69 1.95
N THR A 538 -5.88 8.75 1.02
CA THR A 538 -6.93 7.77 0.71
C THR A 538 -6.91 6.53 1.61
N LEU A 539 -5.84 6.29 2.39
CA LEU A 539 -5.69 5.10 3.25
C LEU A 539 -6.80 4.95 4.31
N THR A 540 -7.38 6.06 4.75
CA THR A 540 -8.43 6.08 5.78
C THR A 540 -9.83 6.25 5.19
N LEU A 541 -9.96 6.28 3.85
CA LEU A 541 -11.20 6.59 3.18
C LEU A 541 -12.14 5.38 3.14
N ALA A 542 -13.37 5.54 3.63
CA ALA A 542 -14.39 4.50 3.54
C ALA A 542 -14.91 4.36 2.10
N TYR A 543 -14.49 3.30 1.40
CA TYR A 543 -14.83 3.06 0.00
C TYR A 543 -16.05 2.14 -0.24
N GLY A 544 -16.67 1.65 0.84
CA GLY A 544 -17.89 0.82 0.79
C GLY A 544 -17.60 -0.65 0.46
N ASP A 545 -18.66 -1.43 0.28
CA ASP A 545 -18.54 -2.87 0.00
C ASP A 545 -18.04 -3.13 -1.42
N ILE A 546 -17.03 -3.98 -1.54
CA ILE A 546 -16.42 -4.45 -2.80
C ILE A 546 -16.45 -5.98 -2.92
N SER A 547 -17.08 -6.69 -1.97
CA SER A 547 -17.13 -8.15 -1.94
C SER A 547 -17.71 -8.75 -3.22
N PRO A 548 -18.82 -8.21 -3.80
CA PRO A 548 -19.35 -8.72 -5.07
C PRO A 548 -18.38 -8.58 -6.24
N LEU A 549 -17.56 -7.52 -6.26
CA LEU A 549 -16.59 -7.27 -7.33
C LEU A 549 -15.39 -8.22 -7.24
N LYS A 550 -14.89 -8.47 -6.03
CA LYS A 550 -13.83 -9.47 -5.81
C LYS A 550 -14.32 -10.86 -6.19
N LYS A 551 -15.53 -11.21 -5.78
CA LYS A 551 -16.17 -12.48 -6.18
C LYS A 551 -16.31 -12.61 -7.71
N PHE A 552 -16.75 -11.56 -8.40
CA PHE A 552 -16.80 -11.53 -9.86
C PHE A 552 -15.44 -11.85 -10.48
N ARG A 553 -14.37 -11.18 -9.99
CA ARG A 553 -13.00 -11.36 -10.49
C ARG A 553 -12.49 -12.79 -10.28
N GLU A 554 -12.80 -13.39 -9.13
CA GLU A 554 -12.45 -14.77 -8.79
C GLU A 554 -13.20 -15.79 -9.66
N GLU A 555 -14.52 -15.64 -9.81
CA GLU A 555 -15.39 -16.56 -10.57
C GLU A 555 -15.03 -16.62 -12.05
N HIS A 556 -14.62 -15.48 -12.64
CA HIS A 556 -14.20 -15.37 -14.04
C HIS A 556 -12.71 -15.69 -14.25
N ARG A 557 -11.98 -16.04 -13.17
CA ARG A 557 -10.53 -16.33 -13.21
C ARG A 557 -9.73 -15.24 -13.93
N CYS A 558 -10.06 -13.98 -13.65
CA CYS A 558 -9.36 -12.87 -14.27
C CYS A 558 -7.88 -12.89 -13.87
N LYS A 559 -7.01 -12.50 -14.81
CA LYS A 559 -5.56 -12.46 -14.66
C LYS A 559 -5.14 -11.43 -13.61
N SER A 560 -3.93 -11.58 -13.08
CA SER A 560 -3.38 -10.62 -12.10
C SER A 560 -3.04 -9.27 -12.74
N PHE A 561 -2.98 -8.23 -11.91
CA PHE A 561 -2.56 -6.91 -12.35
C PHE A 561 -1.09 -6.90 -12.80
N LYS A 562 -0.25 -7.73 -12.18
CA LYS A 562 1.14 -7.93 -12.63
C LYS A 562 1.21 -8.39 -14.09
N TRP A 563 0.40 -9.39 -14.49
CA TRP A 563 0.31 -9.80 -15.89
C TRP A 563 -0.11 -8.63 -16.79
N PHE A 564 -1.09 -7.84 -16.36
CA PHE A 564 -1.57 -6.69 -17.12
C PHE A 564 -0.47 -5.63 -17.30
N MET A 565 0.30 -5.33 -16.26
CA MET A 565 1.44 -4.40 -16.32
C MET A 565 2.59 -4.91 -17.20
N GLU A 566 2.87 -6.21 -17.21
CA GLU A 566 3.98 -6.78 -17.99
C GLU A 566 3.61 -7.03 -19.47
N GLU A 567 2.36 -7.40 -19.75
CA GLU A 567 1.94 -7.80 -21.10
C GLU A 567 1.26 -6.67 -21.87
N ILE A 568 0.42 -5.86 -21.21
CA ILE A 568 -0.40 -4.83 -21.85
C ILE A 568 0.16 -3.43 -21.58
N ALA A 569 0.46 -3.11 -20.32
CA ALA A 569 0.84 -1.79 -19.83
C ALA A 569 2.36 -1.63 -19.58
N TYR A 570 3.19 -2.37 -20.32
CA TYR A 570 4.64 -2.47 -20.13
C TYR A 570 5.40 -1.15 -20.28
N ASP A 571 4.84 -0.19 -21.01
CA ASP A 571 5.40 1.13 -21.28
C ASP A 571 5.09 2.15 -20.19
N ILE A 572 4.09 1.90 -19.34
CA ILE A 572 3.67 2.85 -18.29
C ILE A 572 4.80 3.17 -17.32
N PRO A 573 5.55 2.20 -16.74
CA PRO A 573 6.65 2.49 -15.82
C PRO A 573 7.80 3.29 -16.44
N THR A 574 7.92 3.31 -17.77
CA THR A 574 8.94 4.09 -18.48
C THR A 574 8.61 5.58 -18.44
N TYR A 575 7.34 5.94 -18.62
CA TYR A 575 6.88 7.34 -18.59
C TYR A 575 6.49 7.81 -17.19
N TYR A 576 5.93 6.90 -16.38
CA TYR A 576 5.46 7.14 -15.02
C TYR A 576 6.10 6.10 -14.10
N PRO A 577 7.34 6.35 -13.62
CA PRO A 577 8.06 5.40 -12.80
C PRO A 577 7.35 5.08 -11.49
N LEU A 578 7.59 3.88 -10.96
CA LEU A 578 7.02 3.42 -9.69
C LEU A 578 7.47 4.35 -8.54
N PRO A 579 6.54 4.95 -7.77
CA PRO A 579 6.88 5.87 -6.70
C PRO A 579 7.58 5.13 -5.55
N PRO A 580 8.61 5.72 -4.94
CA PRO A 580 9.19 5.19 -3.70
C PRO A 580 8.15 5.20 -2.57
N LYS A 581 8.34 4.33 -1.58
CA LYS A 581 7.48 4.30 -0.39
C LYS A 581 7.58 5.61 0.39
N ASN A 582 6.50 5.97 1.07
CA ASN A 582 6.49 7.12 1.97
C ASN A 582 7.13 6.75 3.30
N VAL A 583 7.98 7.65 3.80
CA VAL A 583 8.46 7.63 5.19
C VAL A 583 7.39 8.20 6.12
N GLU A 584 6.79 9.34 5.74
CA GLU A 584 5.70 9.98 6.48
C GLU A 584 4.92 10.90 5.54
N TRP A 585 3.67 11.24 5.90
CA TRP A 585 2.83 12.15 5.13
C TRP A 585 1.84 12.91 6.03
N GLY A 586 1.33 14.04 5.56
CA GLY A 586 0.38 14.86 6.30
C GLY A 586 0.63 16.36 6.11
N GLU A 587 0.10 17.15 7.03
CA GLU A 587 0.42 18.58 7.13
C GLU A 587 1.79 18.80 7.78
N ILE A 588 2.58 19.73 7.24
CA ILE A 588 3.84 20.16 7.88
C ILE A 588 3.52 21.35 8.77
N ARG A 589 3.21 21.05 10.03
CA ARG A 589 2.80 22.02 11.05
C ARG A 589 4.01 22.51 11.86
N GLY A 590 4.05 23.80 12.17
CA GLY A 590 4.98 24.34 13.15
C GLY A 590 4.75 23.73 14.54
N PHE A 591 5.82 23.29 15.20
CA PHE A 591 5.72 22.68 16.53
C PHE A 591 5.03 23.63 17.52
N GLU A 592 4.01 23.13 18.22
CA GLU A 592 3.16 23.90 19.15
C GLU A 592 2.52 25.16 18.53
N SER A 593 2.32 25.19 17.21
CA SER A 593 1.67 26.30 16.50
C SER A 593 0.42 25.86 15.73
N SER A 594 -0.37 26.84 15.28
CA SER A 594 -1.53 26.65 14.40
C SER A 594 -1.23 27.03 12.94
N TYR A 595 0.05 27.08 12.57
CA TYR A 595 0.51 27.45 11.23
C TYR A 595 1.13 26.25 10.51
N CYS A 596 0.76 26.07 9.26
CA CYS A 596 1.17 24.97 8.40
C CYS A 596 1.81 25.52 7.14
N ILE A 597 2.75 24.76 6.59
CA ILE A 597 3.23 24.97 5.23
C ILE A 597 2.05 24.78 4.27
N ASP A 598 1.92 25.67 3.28
CA ASP A 598 0.84 25.68 2.30
C ASP A 598 1.42 26.06 0.93
N SER A 599 1.10 25.29 -0.11
CA SER A 599 1.54 25.62 -1.47
C SER A 599 0.79 26.79 -2.08
N MET A 600 -0.33 27.23 -1.49
CA MET A 600 -1.25 28.23 -2.05
C MET A 600 -1.80 27.85 -3.44
N GLY A 601 -1.63 26.59 -3.84
CA GLY A 601 -1.90 26.12 -5.20
C GLY A 601 -0.84 26.55 -6.22
N HIS A 602 0.31 27.06 -5.76
CA HIS A 602 1.43 27.44 -6.60
C HIS A 602 2.08 26.24 -7.27
N THR A 603 2.39 26.46 -8.54
CA THR A 603 3.07 25.66 -9.56
C THR A 603 4.55 25.85 -9.83
N ASN A 604 5.32 24.84 -10.25
CA ASN A 604 6.39 25.02 -11.25
C ASN A 604 7.31 26.26 -11.06
N GLY A 605 7.95 26.33 -9.90
CA GLY A 605 8.82 27.44 -9.48
C GLY A 605 8.15 28.48 -8.57
N GLY A 606 6.88 28.28 -8.22
CA GLY A 606 6.18 29.12 -7.25
C GLY A 606 6.63 28.87 -5.82
N ASN A 607 6.57 29.91 -4.98
CA ASN A 607 7.02 29.85 -3.59
C ASN A 607 5.99 29.14 -2.72
N VAL A 608 6.47 28.34 -1.79
CA VAL A 608 5.65 27.75 -0.73
C VAL A 608 5.58 28.73 0.44
N GLU A 609 4.40 28.84 1.05
CA GLU A 609 4.11 29.83 2.08
C GLU A 609 3.68 29.15 3.40
N ILE A 610 3.41 29.97 4.42
CA ILE A 610 2.86 29.52 5.70
C ILE A 610 1.47 30.13 5.87
N GLY A 611 0.48 29.29 6.15
CA GLY A 611 -0.90 29.69 6.39
C GLY A 611 -1.48 29.07 7.65
N PRO A 612 -2.66 29.52 8.12
CA PRO A 612 -3.38 28.84 9.19
C PRO A 612 -3.70 27.39 8.81
N CYS A 613 -3.42 26.45 9.71
CA CYS A 613 -3.73 25.04 9.48
C CYS A 613 -5.23 24.82 9.40
N HIS A 614 -5.72 24.19 8.33
CA HIS A 614 -7.14 23.87 8.17
C HIS A 614 -7.47 22.37 8.23
N ARG A 615 -6.45 21.48 8.26
CA ARG A 615 -6.62 20.01 8.35
C ARG A 615 -7.51 19.38 7.27
N MET A 616 -7.61 20.02 6.10
CA MET A 616 -8.44 19.52 4.99
C MET A 616 -7.60 18.84 3.89
N GLY A 617 -6.30 18.66 4.11
CA GLY A 617 -5.38 18.17 3.08
C GLY A 617 -5.18 19.20 1.97
N GLY A 618 -5.26 18.78 0.71
CA GLY A 618 -5.12 19.66 -0.45
C GLY A 618 -3.74 20.35 -0.50
N ASN A 619 -3.73 21.68 -0.52
CA ASN A 619 -2.50 22.47 -0.60
C ASN A 619 -1.63 22.41 0.67
N GLN A 620 -2.18 21.95 1.79
CA GLN A 620 -1.46 21.71 3.05
C GLN A 620 -1.05 20.24 3.25
N LEU A 621 -1.22 19.39 2.23
CA LEU A 621 -0.82 17.99 2.29
C LEU A 621 0.52 17.78 1.58
N PHE A 622 1.46 17.15 2.27
CA PHE A 622 2.78 16.79 1.76
C PHE A 622 3.12 15.35 2.12
N ARG A 623 4.05 14.75 1.39
CA ARG A 623 4.63 13.44 1.70
C ARG A 623 6.14 13.50 1.56
N ILE A 624 6.86 12.75 2.40
CA ILE A 624 8.29 12.54 2.26
C ILE A 624 8.56 11.06 1.97
N ASN A 625 9.34 10.79 0.92
CA ASN A 625 9.59 9.44 0.45
C ASN A 625 10.98 8.92 0.86
N GLU A 626 11.20 7.60 0.72
CA GLU A 626 12.48 6.94 1.01
C GLU A 626 13.63 7.43 0.11
N ALA A 627 13.31 8.06 -1.03
CA ALA A 627 14.26 8.72 -1.91
C ALA A 627 14.64 10.14 -1.47
N ASN A 628 14.22 10.58 -0.27
CA ASN A 628 14.52 11.91 0.30
C ASN A 628 13.90 13.08 -0.49
N GLN A 629 12.77 12.86 -1.14
CA GLN A 629 12.01 13.90 -1.84
C GLN A 629 10.81 14.32 -0.99
N LEU A 630 10.67 15.63 -0.77
CA LEU A 630 9.49 16.20 -0.14
C LEU A 630 8.51 16.61 -1.24
N MET A 631 7.36 15.95 -1.32
CA MET A 631 6.47 16.02 -2.48
C MET A 631 5.07 16.51 -2.13
N GLN A 632 4.45 17.17 -3.10
CA GLN A 632 3.02 17.44 -3.17
C GLN A 632 2.53 17.09 -4.58
N TYR A 633 1.54 16.19 -4.67
CA TYR A 633 1.10 15.61 -5.94
C TYR A 633 2.27 15.06 -6.77
N ASP A 634 2.50 15.54 -7.99
CA ASP A 634 3.57 15.16 -8.91
C ASP A 634 4.82 16.08 -8.83
N GLN A 635 4.87 16.97 -7.84
CA GLN A 635 5.92 17.97 -7.69
C GLN A 635 6.70 17.78 -6.40
N CYS A 636 7.95 18.24 -6.40
CA CYS A 636 8.83 18.27 -5.25
C CYS A 636 9.05 19.70 -4.77
N LEU A 637 9.26 19.83 -3.47
CA LEU A 637 9.75 21.04 -2.85
C LEU A 637 11.27 21.02 -2.95
N THR A 638 11.85 22.15 -3.33
CA THR A 638 13.30 22.32 -3.39
C THR A 638 13.70 23.74 -3.07
N LYS A 639 15.00 23.96 -2.91
CA LYS A 639 15.58 25.27 -2.66
C LYS A 639 15.63 26.13 -3.92
N GLY A 640 14.96 27.29 -3.87
CA GLY A 640 15.03 28.35 -4.88
C GLY A 640 16.35 29.14 -4.82
N SER A 641 16.57 29.98 -5.84
CA SER A 641 17.80 30.77 -6.00
C SER A 641 18.01 31.84 -4.92
N ASP A 642 16.95 32.24 -4.22
CA ASP A 642 16.90 33.25 -3.17
C ASP A 642 16.81 32.65 -1.75
N ASN A 643 17.18 31.37 -1.57
CA ASN A 643 16.99 30.59 -0.34
C ASN A 643 15.51 30.38 0.06
N THR A 644 14.53 30.67 -0.80
CA THR A 644 13.14 30.27 -0.54
C THR A 644 12.91 28.80 -0.88
N VAL A 645 11.81 28.24 -0.38
CA VAL A 645 11.35 26.90 -0.80
C VAL A 645 10.35 27.07 -1.92
N ILE A 646 10.63 26.46 -3.05
CA ILE A 646 9.77 26.46 -4.24
C ILE A 646 9.20 25.08 -4.48
N VAL A 647 8.04 25.02 -5.13
CA VAL A 647 7.45 23.77 -5.61
C VAL A 647 7.65 23.66 -7.12
N THR A 648 8.21 22.55 -7.60
CA THR A 648 8.51 22.33 -9.02
C THR A 648 8.36 20.86 -9.40
N HIS A 649 8.15 20.59 -10.69
CA HIS A 649 8.17 19.22 -11.21
C HIS A 649 9.51 18.54 -10.94
N CYS A 650 9.49 17.24 -10.64
CA CYS A 650 10.67 16.47 -10.29
C CYS A 650 10.62 15.04 -10.79
N ASN A 651 11.76 14.54 -11.25
CA ASN A 651 11.98 13.13 -11.58
C ASN A 651 12.48 12.34 -10.35
N LEU A 652 12.50 11.00 -10.46
CA LEU A 652 12.91 10.09 -9.37
C LEU A 652 14.27 10.40 -8.72
N LYS A 653 15.20 11.04 -9.44
CA LYS A 653 16.57 11.32 -8.97
C LYS A 653 16.79 12.79 -8.61
N GLU A 654 15.81 13.65 -8.84
CA GLU A 654 15.92 15.09 -8.64
C GLU A 654 15.42 15.49 -7.25
N PHE A 655 16.04 16.52 -6.67
CA PHE A 655 15.64 17.11 -5.37
C PHE A 655 15.53 16.09 -4.21
N ALA A 656 16.39 15.06 -4.23
CA ALA A 656 16.57 14.08 -3.16
C ALA A 656 17.38 14.68 -1.98
N GLU A 657 16.89 15.78 -1.41
CA GLU A 657 17.63 16.63 -0.47
C GLU A 657 16.99 16.73 0.93
N TRP A 658 15.78 16.19 1.12
CA TRP A 658 15.03 16.31 2.37
C TRP A 658 15.11 15.04 3.22
N ARG A 659 15.41 15.21 4.51
CA ARG A 659 15.34 14.12 5.50
C ARG A 659 14.46 14.54 6.66
N TYR A 660 13.51 13.67 7.02
CA TYR A 660 12.61 13.88 8.14
C TYR A 660 12.99 12.97 9.31
N PHE A 661 13.08 13.54 10.50
CA PHE A 661 13.33 12.81 11.74
C PHE A 661 12.13 12.99 12.67
N LYS A 662 11.35 11.91 12.87
CA LYS A 662 10.16 11.91 13.74
C LYS A 662 10.49 12.23 15.19
N SER A 663 11.62 11.71 15.68
CA SER A 663 12.22 12.10 16.95
C SER A 663 13.14 13.30 16.74
N GLY A 664 12.74 14.46 17.27
CA GLY A 664 13.38 15.78 17.06
C GLY A 664 14.77 15.97 17.67
N VAL A 665 15.69 15.01 17.51
CA VAL A 665 17.10 15.24 17.84
C VAL A 665 17.70 16.05 16.71
N ALA A 666 17.77 17.37 16.93
CA ALA A 666 18.41 18.27 15.99
C ALA A 666 19.84 17.81 15.67
N GLU A 667 20.26 17.91 14.40
CA GLU A 667 21.57 17.47 13.92
C GLU A 667 22.73 18.04 14.75
N LYS A 668 22.57 19.26 15.30
CA LYS A 668 23.52 19.86 16.24
C LYS A 668 23.82 18.96 17.44
N TYR A 669 22.82 18.29 18.01
CA TYR A 669 23.01 17.41 19.15
C TYR A 669 23.68 16.10 18.72
N VAL A 670 23.36 15.60 17.52
CA VAL A 670 24.04 14.43 16.94
C VAL A 670 25.53 14.73 16.75
N ARG A 671 25.87 15.88 16.16
CA ARG A 671 27.26 16.31 15.96
C ARG A 671 28.01 16.48 17.29
N VAL A 672 27.39 17.13 18.29
CA VAL A 672 28.00 17.28 19.63
C VAL A 672 28.26 15.92 20.27
N VAL A 673 27.31 14.98 20.18
CA VAL A 673 27.51 13.62 20.69
C VAL A 673 28.60 12.89 19.91
N GLN A 674 28.66 13.04 18.58
CA GLN A 674 29.74 12.46 17.77
C GLN A 674 31.11 13.01 18.18
N ASP A 675 31.25 14.33 18.32
CA ASP A 675 32.48 15.00 18.73
C ASP A 675 32.96 14.52 20.13
N MET A 676 32.04 14.22 21.05
CA MET A 676 32.37 13.69 22.39
C MET A 676 32.99 12.29 22.36
N TYR A 677 32.71 11.50 21.32
CA TYR A 677 33.19 10.12 21.18
C TYR A 677 34.34 10.01 20.16
N GLU A 678 34.47 10.95 19.23
CA GLU A 678 35.53 10.98 18.22
C GLU A 678 36.92 11.21 18.86
N ARG A 679 37.91 10.38 18.51
CA ARG A 679 39.31 10.44 19.02
C ARG A 679 39.42 10.39 20.55
N SER A 680 38.44 9.80 21.23
CA SER A 680 38.45 9.66 22.69
C SER A 680 39.65 8.84 23.18
N ARG A 681 40.30 9.33 24.24
CA ARG A 681 41.42 8.70 24.94
C ARG A 681 41.11 8.57 26.42
N THR A 682 41.51 7.46 27.04
CA THR A 682 41.26 7.17 28.46
C THR A 682 42.55 6.74 29.16
N VAL A 683 42.60 7.01 30.47
CA VAL A 683 43.61 6.51 31.42
C VAL A 683 42.91 5.80 32.58
N VAL A 684 43.48 4.70 33.06
CA VAL A 684 42.94 3.97 34.23
C VAL A 684 43.74 4.35 35.46
N ARG A 685 43.06 4.72 36.55
CA ARG A 685 43.71 4.96 37.85
C ARG A 685 43.72 3.67 38.66
N CYS A 686 44.89 3.05 38.78
CA CYS A 686 45.14 1.87 39.59
C CYS A 686 45.71 2.27 40.96
N ALA A 687 45.74 1.34 41.91
CA ALA A 687 46.33 1.54 43.24
C ALA A 687 47.83 1.92 43.21
N VAL A 688 48.51 1.64 42.09
CA VAL A 688 49.94 1.91 41.86
C VAL A 688 50.21 3.16 41.01
N GLY A 689 49.17 3.88 40.54
CA GLY A 689 49.32 5.06 39.67
C GLY A 689 48.33 5.08 38.50
N GLN A 690 48.45 6.09 37.62
CA GLN A 690 47.68 6.14 36.37
C GLN A 690 48.41 5.34 35.27
N THR A 691 47.64 4.63 34.44
CA THR A 691 48.16 3.96 33.24
C THR A 691 48.51 4.97 32.14
N GLU A 692 49.22 4.50 31.13
CA GLU A 692 49.39 5.25 29.88
C GLU A 692 48.04 5.47 29.17
N GLU A 693 47.97 6.52 28.35
CA GLU A 693 46.79 6.85 27.55
C GLU A 693 46.57 5.81 26.45
N PHE A 694 45.33 5.33 26.31
CA PHE A 694 44.91 4.48 25.21
C PHE A 694 43.64 5.02 24.54
N LYS A 695 43.47 4.72 23.24
CA LYS A 695 42.29 5.12 22.47
C LYS A 695 41.10 4.25 22.82
N VAL A 696 39.92 4.85 22.87
CA VAL A 696 38.65 4.12 23.03
C VAL A 696 38.05 3.93 21.64
N GLU A 697 38.15 2.71 21.10
CA GLU A 697 37.66 2.39 19.75
C GLU A 697 36.30 1.68 19.76
N VAL A 698 35.91 1.09 20.89
CA VAL A 698 34.67 0.32 21.03
C VAL A 698 34.09 0.53 22.43
N GLY A 699 32.76 0.61 22.51
CA GLY A 699 32.03 0.65 23.77
C GLY A 699 31.57 2.05 24.19
N LEU A 700 30.79 2.08 25.26
CA LEU A 700 30.22 3.30 25.81
C LEU A 700 31.02 3.76 27.03
N HIS A 701 31.07 5.07 27.28
CA HIS A 701 31.79 5.63 28.43
C HIS A 701 31.18 5.14 29.75
N GLN A 702 31.95 4.35 30.51
CA GLN A 702 31.49 3.80 31.78
C GLN A 702 31.19 4.94 32.77
N GLY A 703 29.97 4.95 33.34
CA GLY A 703 29.51 5.99 34.27
C GLY A 703 28.87 7.22 33.60
N SER A 704 28.81 7.28 32.26
CA SER A 704 28.08 8.32 31.55
C SER A 704 26.57 8.11 31.66
N ALA A 705 25.83 9.18 31.98
CA ALA A 705 24.36 9.16 31.99
C ALA A 705 23.75 9.05 30.58
N LEU A 706 24.48 9.48 29.54
CA LEU A 706 24.04 9.44 28.14
C LEU A 706 24.20 8.04 27.53
N SER A 707 25.21 7.29 27.99
CA SER A 707 25.57 5.98 27.43
C SER A 707 24.42 4.96 27.47
N PRO A 708 23.69 4.77 28.59
CA PRO A 708 22.53 3.87 28.63
C PRO A 708 21.42 4.26 27.64
N PHE A 709 21.23 5.56 27.40
CA PHE A 709 20.22 6.06 26.47
C PHE A 709 20.62 5.80 25.02
N LEU A 710 21.87 6.06 24.66
CA LEU A 710 22.41 5.72 23.34
C LEU A 710 22.37 4.21 23.07
N PHE A 711 22.69 3.40 24.07
CA PHE A 711 22.56 1.94 23.99
C PHE A 711 21.11 1.53 23.70
N ALA A 712 20.16 2.08 24.46
CA ALA A 712 18.75 1.78 24.28
C ALA A 712 18.24 2.17 22.88
N ILE A 713 18.63 3.33 22.36
CA ILE A 713 18.26 3.76 20.99
C ILE A 713 18.80 2.77 19.95
N VAL A 714 20.07 2.39 20.06
CA VAL A 714 20.69 1.45 19.11
C VAL A 714 20.02 0.07 19.22
N MET A 715 19.75 -0.42 20.42
CA MET A 715 19.09 -1.70 20.64
C MET A 715 17.63 -1.70 20.14
N ASP A 716 16.90 -0.60 20.30
CA ASP A 716 15.53 -0.44 19.80
C ASP A 716 15.50 -0.55 18.28
N GLN A 717 16.32 0.27 17.60
CA GLN A 717 16.43 0.26 16.14
C GLN A 717 16.93 -1.08 15.59
N LEU A 718 17.91 -1.71 16.25
CA LEU A 718 18.39 -3.04 15.87
C LEU A 718 17.29 -4.09 15.99
N SER A 719 16.47 -3.98 17.04
CA SER A 719 15.44 -4.96 17.31
C SER A 719 14.26 -4.87 16.36
N GLU A 720 13.91 -3.69 15.83
CA GLU A 720 12.82 -3.55 14.85
C GLU A 720 12.99 -4.49 13.64
N GLU A 721 14.23 -4.78 13.24
CA GLU A 721 14.50 -5.57 12.04
C GLU A 721 14.48 -7.10 12.27
N VAL A 722 14.71 -7.56 13.51
CA VAL A 722 14.92 -9.00 13.80
C VAL A 722 14.07 -9.56 14.94
N ARG A 723 13.42 -8.70 15.72
CA ARG A 723 12.64 -9.10 16.89
C ARG A 723 11.32 -9.74 16.47
N GLN A 724 11.05 -10.91 17.02
CA GLN A 724 9.73 -11.54 16.95
C GLN A 724 8.89 -11.16 18.18
N GLU A 725 7.57 -11.28 18.08
CA GLU A 725 6.69 -11.01 19.21
C GLU A 725 6.99 -11.93 20.40
N SER A 726 6.74 -11.41 21.61
CA SER A 726 6.83 -12.21 22.83
C SER A 726 5.87 -13.40 22.75
N PRO A 727 6.30 -14.64 23.07
CA PRO A 727 7.50 -14.99 23.84
C PRO A 727 8.74 -15.37 23.00
N TRP A 728 8.66 -15.33 21.67
CA TRP A 728 9.72 -15.84 20.77
C TRP A 728 11.01 -15.05 20.86
N THR A 729 10.93 -13.74 21.12
CA THR A 729 12.09 -12.91 21.45
C THR A 729 11.81 -12.06 22.68
N MET A 730 12.57 -12.28 23.74
CA MET A 730 12.52 -11.49 24.97
C MET A 730 13.84 -10.78 25.16
N MET A 731 13.80 -9.47 25.35
CA MET A 731 14.99 -8.64 25.54
C MET A 731 14.86 -7.79 26.78
N PHE A 732 15.97 -7.63 27.49
CA PHE A 732 16.08 -6.67 28.56
C PHE A 732 17.52 -6.16 28.64
N ALA A 733 17.71 -4.87 28.35
CA ALA A 733 19.04 -4.26 28.23
C ALA A 733 19.94 -5.07 27.27
N ASP A 734 21.01 -5.67 27.79
CA ASP A 734 21.98 -6.48 27.05
C ASP A 734 21.64 -7.98 27.00
N ASP A 735 20.63 -8.44 27.76
CA ASP A 735 20.20 -9.85 27.76
C ASP A 735 19.12 -10.10 26.70
N ILE A 736 19.42 -11.01 25.75
CA ILE A 736 18.52 -11.44 24.67
C ILE A 736 18.23 -12.93 24.83
N VAL A 737 16.94 -13.29 24.85
CA VAL A 737 16.46 -14.67 24.87
C VAL A 737 15.67 -14.93 23.60
N ILE A 738 16.10 -15.96 22.87
CA ILE A 738 15.47 -16.42 21.64
C ILE A 738 14.84 -17.78 21.93
N CYS A 739 13.56 -17.92 21.62
CA CYS A 739 12.81 -19.16 21.76
C CYS A 739 12.33 -19.62 20.38
N SER A 740 12.37 -20.92 20.13
CA SER A 740 11.78 -21.53 18.94
C SER A 740 11.47 -23.00 19.21
N GLU A 741 10.59 -23.57 18.39
CA GLU A 741 10.16 -24.96 18.46
C GLU A 741 11.15 -25.95 17.83
N SER A 742 12.09 -25.48 17.00
CA SER A 742 13.10 -26.33 16.36
C SER A 742 14.52 -25.80 16.51
N ARG A 743 15.48 -26.72 16.52
CA ARG A 743 16.90 -26.42 16.62
C ARG A 743 17.37 -25.56 15.44
N GLU A 744 16.94 -25.90 14.23
CA GLU A 744 17.33 -25.23 12.99
C GLU A 744 16.88 -23.76 13.01
N GLN A 745 15.68 -23.49 13.50
CA GLN A 745 15.16 -22.14 13.65
C GLN A 745 15.90 -21.35 14.75
N VAL A 746 16.32 -22.00 15.85
CA VAL A 746 17.18 -21.36 16.85
C VAL A 746 18.52 -20.94 16.25
N GLU A 747 19.18 -21.81 15.49
CA GLU A 747 20.45 -21.52 14.80
C GLU A 747 20.28 -20.37 13.80
N GLU A 748 19.22 -20.39 12.99
CA GLU A 748 18.92 -19.34 12.03
C GLU A 748 18.68 -17.99 12.72
N ASN A 749 17.85 -17.97 13.77
CA ASN A 749 17.56 -16.77 14.52
C ASN A 749 18.79 -16.23 15.25
N LEU A 750 19.64 -17.11 15.79
CA LEU A 750 20.89 -16.73 16.44
C LEU A 750 21.88 -16.09 15.45
N GLU A 751 21.96 -16.61 14.22
CA GLU A 751 22.76 -16.01 13.14
C GLU A 751 22.19 -14.66 12.67
N ARG A 752 20.86 -14.55 12.53
CA ARG A 752 20.20 -13.26 12.22
C ARG A 752 20.52 -12.21 13.28
N TRP A 753 20.42 -12.57 14.56
CA TRP A 753 20.77 -11.69 15.68
C TRP A 753 22.25 -11.32 15.70
N ARG A 754 23.15 -12.28 15.47
CA ARG A 754 24.59 -12.02 15.35
C ARG A 754 24.86 -11.01 14.24
N PHE A 755 24.33 -11.24 13.03
CA PHE A 755 24.54 -10.35 11.90
C PHE A 755 24.01 -8.93 12.18
N ALA A 756 22.81 -8.83 12.77
CA ALA A 756 22.21 -7.56 13.16
C ALA A 756 23.07 -6.79 14.18
N LEU A 757 23.62 -7.48 15.19
CA LEU A 757 24.48 -6.87 16.20
C LEU A 757 25.86 -6.48 15.64
N GLU A 758 26.50 -7.37 14.89
CA GLU A 758 27.87 -7.17 14.38
C GLU A 758 27.95 -6.04 13.35
N ARG A 759 26.92 -5.86 12.50
CA ARG A 759 26.90 -4.74 11.53
C ARG A 759 26.88 -3.36 12.19
N ARG A 760 26.50 -3.27 13.47
CA ARG A 760 26.51 -2.02 14.28
C ARG A 760 27.65 -2.00 15.29
N GLY A 761 28.65 -2.87 15.14
CA GLY A 761 29.84 -2.91 15.98
C GLY A 761 29.66 -3.58 17.35
N MET A 762 28.54 -4.26 17.59
CA MET A 762 28.32 -5.06 18.79
C MET A 762 28.80 -6.50 18.58
N LYS A 763 29.38 -7.13 19.61
CA LYS A 763 29.89 -8.50 19.55
C LYS A 763 29.09 -9.42 20.46
N VAL A 764 28.65 -10.56 19.92
CA VAL A 764 28.02 -11.61 20.72
C VAL A 764 29.08 -12.31 21.57
N SER A 765 28.84 -12.38 22.88
CA SER A 765 29.77 -13.05 23.79
C SER A 765 29.58 -14.56 23.73
N ARG A 766 30.48 -15.25 23.01
CA ARG A 766 30.45 -16.71 22.88
C ARG A 766 30.47 -17.44 24.23
N SER A 767 31.35 -17.02 25.15
CA SER A 767 31.49 -17.65 26.47
C SER A 767 30.30 -17.45 27.41
N LYS A 768 29.45 -16.45 27.14
CA LYS A 768 28.22 -16.18 27.90
C LYS A 768 26.95 -16.66 27.21
N THR A 769 27.04 -17.12 25.96
CA THR A 769 25.89 -17.62 25.22
C THR A 769 25.65 -19.07 25.61
N GLU A 770 24.46 -19.35 26.14
CA GLU A 770 24.04 -20.67 26.60
C GLU A 770 22.68 -21.01 25.97
N TYR A 771 22.41 -22.30 25.73
CA TYR A 771 21.10 -22.76 25.28
C TYR A 771 20.54 -23.85 26.20
N MET A 772 19.22 -23.91 26.31
CA MET A 772 18.50 -24.90 27.10
C MET A 772 17.39 -25.50 26.25
N CYS A 773 17.26 -26.83 26.26
CA CYS A 773 16.14 -27.53 25.65
C CYS A 773 15.09 -27.85 26.71
N VAL A 774 13.82 -27.58 26.41
CA VAL A 774 12.69 -27.90 27.29
C VAL A 774 11.94 -29.08 26.68
N ASN A 775 11.70 -30.14 27.47
CA ASN A 775 11.01 -31.37 27.03
C ASN A 775 11.67 -32.11 25.83
N GLU A 776 13.00 -32.22 25.83
CA GLU A 776 13.74 -32.92 24.77
C GLU A 776 13.43 -34.44 24.79
N ARG A 777 12.96 -34.98 23.65
CA ARG A 777 12.96 -36.42 23.39
C ARG A 777 14.36 -36.79 22.89
N GLU A 778 14.94 -37.88 23.39
CA GLU A 778 16.34 -38.26 23.12
C GLU A 778 16.69 -38.17 21.62
N GLY A 779 17.75 -37.40 21.28
CA GLY A 779 18.31 -37.33 19.93
C GLY A 779 18.43 -35.94 19.27
N SER A 780 18.17 -34.82 19.96
CA SER A 780 18.33 -33.49 19.36
C SER A 780 19.81 -33.09 19.24
N GLY A 781 20.21 -32.68 18.04
CA GLY A 781 21.58 -32.21 17.73
C GLY A 781 22.00 -30.98 18.54
N THR A 782 23.28 -30.62 18.46
CA THR A 782 23.84 -29.46 19.16
C THR A 782 23.55 -28.17 18.40
N VAL A 783 23.25 -27.09 19.13
CA VAL A 783 23.05 -25.74 18.55
C VAL A 783 24.41 -25.12 18.27
N ARG A 784 24.58 -24.60 17.05
CA ARG A 784 25.83 -23.96 16.62
C ARG A 784 25.67 -22.47 16.34
N LEU A 785 26.72 -21.71 16.62
CA LEU A 785 26.88 -20.31 16.24
C LEU A 785 28.20 -20.19 15.47
N GLN A 786 28.16 -19.72 14.23
CA GLN A 786 29.31 -19.68 13.31
C GLN A 786 30.01 -21.05 13.16
N GLY A 787 29.25 -22.14 13.25
CA GLY A 787 29.75 -23.51 13.14
C GLY A 787 30.34 -24.12 14.42
N GLU A 788 30.51 -23.33 15.49
CA GLU A 788 30.97 -23.78 16.81
C GLU A 788 29.80 -24.10 17.74
N GLU A 789 29.97 -25.08 18.63
CA GLU A 789 28.92 -25.53 19.56
C GLU A 789 28.70 -24.53 20.71
N VAL A 790 27.44 -24.14 20.92
CA VAL A 790 27.02 -23.30 22.05
C VAL A 790 26.90 -24.18 23.30
N LYS A 791 27.16 -23.63 24.50
CA LYS A 791 27.08 -24.41 25.75
C LYS A 791 25.62 -24.78 26.09
N LYS A 792 25.34 -26.08 26.20
CA LYS A 792 24.05 -26.61 26.67
C LYS A 792 23.95 -26.55 28.20
N VAL A 793 22.83 -26.04 28.73
CA VAL A 793 22.56 -25.97 30.17
C VAL A 793 21.22 -26.60 30.54
N GLN A 794 21.12 -27.12 31.78
CA GLN A 794 19.90 -27.71 32.34
C GLN A 794 19.11 -26.71 33.20
N GLU A 795 19.76 -25.62 33.63
CA GLU A 795 19.12 -24.50 34.30
C GLU A 795 19.58 -23.20 33.63
N PHE A 796 18.62 -22.34 33.30
CA PHE A 796 18.86 -21.08 32.62
C PHE A 796 18.44 -19.93 33.53
N LYS A 797 19.32 -18.96 33.76
CA LYS A 797 19.06 -17.81 34.64
C LYS A 797 18.77 -16.57 33.79
N TYR A 798 17.56 -16.05 33.89
CA TYR A 798 17.15 -14.82 33.21
C TYR A 798 16.57 -13.82 34.21
N LEU A 799 17.08 -12.58 34.21
CA LEU A 799 16.66 -11.49 35.11
C LEU A 799 16.61 -11.87 36.61
N GLY A 800 17.50 -12.78 37.01
CA GLY A 800 17.59 -13.26 38.38
C GLY A 800 16.64 -14.39 38.75
N SER A 801 15.81 -14.89 37.83
CA SER A 801 14.96 -16.09 37.99
C SER A 801 15.57 -17.28 37.26
N THR A 802 15.48 -18.46 37.86
CA THR A 802 16.01 -19.71 37.27
C THR A 802 14.88 -20.53 36.66
N VAL A 803 15.00 -20.86 35.37
CA VAL A 803 14.13 -21.80 34.66
C VAL A 803 14.87 -23.12 34.51
N GLN A 804 14.17 -24.25 34.69
CA GLN A 804 14.74 -25.59 34.53
C GLN A 804 14.16 -26.24 33.28
N SER A 805 14.97 -27.07 32.61
CA SER A 805 14.58 -27.83 31.41
C SER A 805 13.36 -28.74 31.61
N ASN A 806 13.15 -29.19 32.85
CA ASN A 806 12.02 -30.05 33.25
C ASN A 806 10.78 -29.27 33.73
N GLY A 807 10.79 -27.93 33.67
CA GLY A 807 9.68 -27.07 34.11
C GLY A 807 9.44 -27.06 35.63
N GLU A 808 10.31 -27.67 36.44
CA GLU A 808 10.14 -27.68 37.89
C GLU A 808 10.60 -26.36 38.53
N CYS A 809 9.90 -25.91 39.56
CA CYS A 809 10.21 -24.66 40.27
C CYS A 809 10.88 -24.87 41.64
N GLY A 810 11.23 -26.11 42.02
CA GLY A 810 11.78 -26.43 43.34
C GLY A 810 13.11 -25.73 43.64
N LYS A 811 14.03 -25.65 42.67
CA LYS A 811 15.32 -24.96 42.85
C LYS A 811 15.14 -23.45 43.03
N GLU A 812 14.25 -22.85 42.25
CA GLU A 812 13.93 -21.43 42.34
C GLU A 812 13.39 -21.07 43.74
N VAL A 813 12.45 -21.86 44.25
CA VAL A 813 11.90 -21.69 45.61
C VAL A 813 12.99 -21.76 46.68
N LYS A 814 13.91 -22.73 46.58
CA LYS A 814 15.06 -22.82 47.50
C LYS A 814 15.97 -21.61 47.42
N LYS A 815 16.26 -21.10 46.21
CA LYS A 815 17.04 -19.87 46.01
C LYS A 815 16.35 -18.66 46.67
N ARG A 816 15.02 -18.54 46.56
CA ARG A 816 14.23 -17.47 47.22
C ARG A 816 14.21 -17.59 48.74
N VAL A 817 14.09 -18.81 49.27
CA VAL A 817 14.20 -19.06 50.72
C VAL A 817 15.60 -18.65 51.22
N GLN A 818 16.66 -19.00 50.50
CA GLN A 818 18.02 -18.62 50.86
C GLN A 818 18.23 -17.09 50.78
N ALA A 819 17.70 -16.43 49.76
CA ALA A 819 17.73 -14.97 49.64
C ALA A 819 17.01 -14.30 50.82
N GLY A 820 15.85 -14.83 51.22
CA GLY A 820 15.12 -14.42 52.42
C GLY A 820 15.98 -14.56 53.69
N TRP A 821 16.61 -15.71 53.91
CA TRP A 821 17.49 -15.91 55.07
C TRP A 821 18.71 -14.97 55.06
N ASN A 822 19.31 -14.74 53.90
CA ASN A 822 20.42 -13.78 53.77
C ASN A 822 19.97 -12.36 54.12
N GLY A 823 18.79 -11.94 53.63
CA GLY A 823 18.17 -10.67 54.01
C GLY A 823 17.91 -10.61 55.52
N TRP A 824 17.33 -11.66 56.10
CA TRP A 824 17.04 -11.76 57.53
C TRP A 824 18.31 -11.66 58.39
N ARG A 825 19.40 -12.33 58.00
CA ARG A 825 20.69 -12.29 58.72
C ARG A 825 21.27 -10.87 58.76
N LYS A 826 21.19 -10.12 57.65
CA LYS A 826 21.67 -8.73 57.58
C LYS A 826 20.95 -7.80 58.57
N VAL A 827 19.68 -8.07 58.86
CA VAL A 827 18.87 -7.28 59.80
C VAL A 827 18.61 -8.00 61.13
N SER A 828 19.33 -9.08 61.40
CA SER A 828 19.12 -9.91 62.60
C SER A 828 19.36 -9.14 63.89
N GLY A 829 20.27 -8.17 63.90
CA GLY A 829 20.49 -7.27 65.05
C GLY A 829 19.24 -6.52 65.48
N VAL A 830 18.35 -6.17 64.54
CA VAL A 830 17.06 -5.51 64.83
C VAL A 830 15.97 -6.56 65.09
N LEU A 831 15.94 -7.63 64.31
CA LEU A 831 14.90 -8.64 64.39
C LEU A 831 14.97 -9.48 65.67
N CYS A 832 16.16 -9.69 66.24
CA CYS A 832 16.36 -10.48 67.45
C CYS A 832 16.45 -9.64 68.74
N ASP A 833 16.49 -8.32 68.66
CA ASP A 833 16.56 -7.45 69.85
C ASP A 833 15.25 -7.49 70.64
N GLN A 834 15.32 -7.86 71.92
CA GLN A 834 14.14 -7.96 72.79
C GLN A 834 13.51 -6.59 73.10
N LYS A 835 14.25 -5.49 72.98
CA LYS A 835 13.73 -4.13 73.21
C LYS A 835 12.84 -3.64 72.07
N ILE A 836 12.90 -4.28 70.91
CA ILE A 836 12.14 -3.87 69.73
C ILE A 836 10.79 -4.59 69.71
N SER A 837 9.72 -3.81 69.62
CA SER A 837 8.36 -4.35 69.60
C SER A 837 8.12 -5.29 68.41
N ALA A 838 7.30 -6.31 68.62
CA ALA A 838 6.95 -7.29 67.59
C ALA A 838 6.39 -6.65 66.30
N ARG A 839 5.66 -5.52 66.44
CA ARG A 839 5.13 -4.76 65.31
C ARG A 839 6.22 -4.15 64.43
N ILE A 840 7.29 -3.60 65.04
CA ILE A 840 8.43 -3.04 64.30
C ILE A 840 9.22 -4.17 63.64
N LYS A 841 9.45 -5.28 64.34
CA LYS A 841 10.10 -6.48 63.76
C LYS A 841 9.35 -6.99 62.54
N GLY A 842 8.02 -7.07 62.63
CA GLY A 842 7.18 -7.41 61.49
C GLY A 842 7.26 -6.41 60.34
N LYS A 843 7.36 -5.10 60.61
CA LYS A 843 7.56 -4.08 59.59
C LYS A 843 8.90 -4.29 58.86
N VAL A 844 9.99 -4.48 59.60
CA VAL A 844 11.33 -4.74 59.03
C VAL A 844 11.32 -6.00 58.17
N TYR A 845 10.67 -7.08 58.63
CA TYR A 845 10.50 -8.29 57.83
C TYR A 845 9.77 -8.01 56.50
N ARG A 846 8.63 -7.30 56.54
CA ARG A 846 7.85 -6.97 55.33
C ARG A 846 8.60 -6.08 54.34
N THR A 847 9.54 -5.25 54.81
CA THR A 847 10.28 -4.30 53.98
C THR A 847 11.58 -4.87 53.41
N VAL A 848 12.27 -5.75 54.14
CA VAL A 848 13.62 -6.23 53.74
C VAL A 848 13.63 -7.70 53.35
N VAL A 849 12.96 -8.56 54.14
CA VAL A 849 13.08 -10.00 54.00
C VAL A 849 12.05 -10.56 53.01
N ARG A 850 10.80 -10.15 53.15
CA ARG A 850 9.70 -10.61 52.29
C ARG A 850 9.90 -10.26 50.82
N PRO A 851 10.33 -9.04 50.41
CA PRO A 851 10.52 -8.74 49.01
C PRO A 851 11.59 -9.62 48.35
N ALA A 852 12.67 -9.96 49.08
CA ALA A 852 13.70 -10.89 48.59
C ALA A 852 13.15 -12.32 48.37
N MET A 853 12.19 -12.75 49.19
CA MET A 853 11.51 -14.03 49.02
C MET A 853 10.48 -14.00 47.88
N LEU A 854 9.82 -12.86 47.65
CA LEU A 854 8.74 -12.73 46.66
C LEU A 854 9.23 -12.43 45.24
N TYR A 855 10.45 -11.91 45.07
CA TYR A 855 10.98 -11.52 43.76
C TYR A 855 10.82 -12.64 42.73
N GLY A 856 10.09 -12.37 41.64
CA GLY A 856 9.90 -13.28 40.52
C GLY A 856 8.94 -14.43 40.79
N LEU A 857 8.31 -14.54 41.97
CA LEU A 857 7.35 -15.63 42.25
C LEU A 857 5.99 -15.41 41.56
N GLU A 858 5.70 -14.21 41.10
CA GLU A 858 4.53 -13.88 40.29
C GLU A 858 4.50 -14.63 38.94
N THR A 859 5.67 -15.00 38.39
CA THR A 859 5.79 -15.75 37.12
C THR A 859 6.01 -17.25 37.31
N VAL A 860 6.08 -17.74 38.55
CA VAL A 860 6.41 -19.14 38.86
C VAL A 860 5.14 -19.94 39.19
N SER A 861 4.97 -21.10 38.57
CA SER A 861 3.89 -22.06 38.87
C SER A 861 4.17 -22.87 40.14
N LEU A 862 3.90 -22.28 41.30
CA LEU A 862 4.05 -22.93 42.62
C LEU A 862 3.01 -24.05 42.83
N ARG A 863 3.46 -25.26 43.20
CA ARG A 863 2.63 -26.34 43.75
C ARG A 863 2.40 -26.13 45.25
N LYS A 864 1.33 -26.71 45.81
CA LYS A 864 1.00 -26.63 47.25
C LYS A 864 2.18 -26.98 48.19
N ARG A 865 3.01 -27.95 47.79
CA ARG A 865 4.22 -28.34 48.54
C ARG A 865 5.24 -27.20 48.64
N GLN A 866 5.49 -26.48 47.55
CA GLN A 866 6.46 -25.39 47.50
C GLN A 866 5.94 -24.12 48.20
N GLU A 867 4.63 -23.85 48.09
CA GLU A 867 3.98 -22.80 48.88
C GLU A 867 4.14 -23.07 50.38
N SER A 868 3.91 -24.32 50.80
CA SER A 868 4.13 -24.75 52.20
C SER A 868 5.59 -24.57 52.62
N GLU A 869 6.57 -24.85 51.75
CA GLU A 869 7.99 -24.68 52.05
C GLU A 869 8.36 -23.22 52.33
N LEU A 870 7.83 -22.29 51.51
CA LEU A 870 8.00 -20.86 51.71
C LEU A 870 7.36 -20.37 53.02
N GLU A 871 6.15 -20.85 53.33
CA GLU A 871 5.47 -20.49 54.57
C GLU A 871 6.16 -21.03 55.82
N VAL A 872 6.72 -22.25 55.74
CA VAL A 872 7.53 -22.83 56.82
C VAL A 872 8.79 -22.00 57.04
N ALA A 873 9.45 -21.55 55.97
CA ALA A 873 10.61 -20.66 56.08
C ALA A 873 10.25 -19.32 56.73
N GLU A 874 9.17 -18.68 56.28
CA GLU A 874 8.66 -17.43 56.87
C GLU A 874 8.33 -17.59 58.36
N LEU A 875 7.61 -18.65 58.74
CA LEU A 875 7.26 -18.89 60.14
C LEU A 875 8.47 -19.16 61.01
N LYS A 876 9.50 -19.84 60.50
CA LYS A 876 10.78 -20.00 61.20
C LYS A 876 11.42 -18.63 61.46
N MET A 877 11.54 -17.79 60.44
CA MET A 877 12.11 -16.45 60.57
C MET A 877 11.36 -15.59 61.59
N LEU A 878 10.02 -15.59 61.55
CA LEU A 878 9.19 -14.83 62.48
C LEU A 878 9.28 -15.35 63.92
N ARG A 879 9.29 -16.68 64.11
CA ARG A 879 9.48 -17.31 65.42
C ARG A 879 10.81 -16.90 66.05
N PHE A 880 11.90 -16.95 65.29
CA PHE A 880 13.21 -16.46 65.74
C PHE A 880 13.17 -14.98 66.12
N SER A 881 12.55 -14.13 65.29
CA SER A 881 12.43 -12.70 65.58
C SER A 881 11.64 -12.40 66.86
N LEU A 882 10.63 -13.21 67.18
CA LEU A 882 9.83 -13.05 68.39
C LEU A 882 10.38 -13.82 69.61
N GLY A 883 11.49 -14.54 69.48
CA GLY A 883 12.06 -15.35 70.56
C GLY A 883 11.19 -16.57 70.95
N VAL A 884 10.33 -17.04 70.05
CA VAL A 884 9.39 -18.14 70.28
C VAL A 884 9.90 -19.41 69.60
N THR A 885 9.89 -20.52 70.33
CA THR A 885 10.28 -21.84 69.84
C THR A 885 9.06 -22.70 69.48
N ARG A 886 9.28 -23.91 68.96
CA ARG A 886 8.18 -24.87 68.72
C ARG A 886 7.64 -25.49 70.02
N LEU A 887 8.44 -25.49 71.09
CA LEU A 887 8.07 -26.08 72.39
C LEU A 887 7.02 -25.25 73.12
N ASP A 888 6.94 -23.95 72.82
CA ASP A 888 5.98 -23.02 73.41
C ASP A 888 4.52 -23.26 72.94
N ARG A 889 4.30 -24.16 71.97
CA ARG A 889 2.98 -24.56 71.43
C ARG A 889 2.09 -23.37 70.98
N ILE A 890 2.68 -22.23 70.66
CA ILE A 890 1.97 -21.05 70.16
C ILE A 890 1.49 -21.30 68.72
N ARG A 891 0.20 -21.01 68.47
CA ARG A 891 -0.44 -21.11 67.15
C ARG A 891 0.20 -20.16 66.15
N ASN A 892 0.31 -20.57 64.89
CA ASN A 892 0.96 -19.78 63.83
C ASN A 892 0.19 -18.50 63.52
N GLU A 893 -1.14 -18.51 63.62
CA GLU A 893 -2.01 -17.34 63.45
C GLU A 893 -1.68 -16.25 64.47
N TYR A 894 -1.38 -16.64 65.71
CA TYR A 894 -1.01 -15.70 66.77
C TYR A 894 0.33 -15.02 66.47
N ILE A 895 1.36 -15.79 66.09
CA ILE A 895 2.68 -15.26 65.70
C ILE A 895 2.56 -14.24 64.56
N ARG A 896 1.74 -14.57 63.55
CA ARG A 896 1.46 -13.70 62.41
C ARG A 896 0.71 -12.43 62.82
N GLY A 897 -0.30 -12.57 63.68
CA GLY A 897 -1.07 -11.46 64.25
C GLY A 897 -0.18 -10.49 65.02
N THR A 898 0.66 -11.01 65.93
CA THR A 898 1.60 -10.22 66.75
C THR A 898 2.63 -9.46 65.91
N ALA A 899 3.12 -10.07 64.81
CA ALA A 899 4.02 -9.39 63.88
C ALA A 899 3.28 -8.53 62.82
N HIS A 900 1.95 -8.56 62.76
CA HIS A 900 1.14 -7.97 61.67
C HIS A 900 1.58 -8.45 60.27
N VAL A 901 1.87 -9.74 60.13
CA VAL A 901 2.42 -10.35 58.93
C VAL A 901 1.41 -11.35 58.36
N GLY A 902 0.74 -10.99 57.27
CA GLY A 902 -0.13 -11.90 56.50
C GLY A 902 0.61 -13.09 55.91
N ARG A 903 -0.11 -14.14 55.48
CA ARG A 903 0.50 -15.35 54.91
C ARG A 903 1.25 -15.02 53.61
N LEU A 904 2.38 -15.69 53.39
CA LEU A 904 3.16 -15.47 52.19
C LEU A 904 2.41 -15.90 50.92
N GLY A 905 1.67 -17.02 50.97
CA GLY A 905 0.86 -17.49 49.83
C GLY A 905 -0.15 -16.44 49.35
N ASP A 906 -0.83 -15.77 50.29
CA ASP A 906 -1.75 -14.66 49.98
C ASP A 906 -1.03 -13.50 49.31
N LYS A 907 0.20 -13.20 49.73
CA LYS A 907 1.01 -12.13 49.13
C LYS A 907 1.55 -12.49 47.74
N VAL A 908 1.86 -13.76 47.48
CA VAL A 908 2.17 -14.23 46.13
C VAL A 908 0.95 -14.07 45.22
N ARG A 909 -0.25 -14.43 45.69
CA ARG A 909 -1.50 -14.23 44.93
C ARG A 909 -1.80 -12.77 44.66
N GLU A 910 -1.62 -11.89 45.66
CA GLU A 910 -1.76 -10.45 45.49
C GLU A 910 -0.75 -9.89 44.47
N ALA A 911 0.51 -10.36 44.50
CA ALA A 911 1.52 -9.97 43.51
C ALA A 911 1.15 -10.41 42.10
N ARG A 912 0.62 -11.63 41.92
CA ARG A 912 0.11 -12.12 40.63
C ARG A 912 -1.06 -11.29 40.11
N LEU A 913 -2.02 -10.93 40.96
CA LEU A 913 -3.15 -10.07 40.58
C LEU A 913 -2.69 -8.66 40.21
N ARG A 914 -1.72 -8.11 40.95
CA ARG A 914 -1.10 -6.82 40.64
C ARG A 914 -0.36 -6.86 39.30
N TRP A 915 0.36 -7.95 39.04
CA TRP A 915 1.05 -8.20 37.77
C TRP A 915 0.03 -8.32 36.62
N PHE A 916 -1.02 -9.13 36.78
CA PHE A 916 -2.11 -9.24 35.81
C PHE A 916 -2.75 -7.88 35.50
N GLY A 917 -3.07 -7.09 36.53
CA GLY A 917 -3.60 -5.74 36.32
C GLY A 917 -2.60 -4.78 35.66
N HIS A 918 -1.29 -5.01 35.78
CA HIS A 918 -0.29 -4.25 35.04
C HIS A 918 -0.26 -4.65 33.56
N VAL A 919 -0.39 -5.95 33.26
CA VAL A 919 -0.50 -6.46 31.88
C VAL A 919 -1.77 -5.92 31.19
N GLN A 920 -2.92 -5.99 31.85
CA GLN A 920 -4.20 -5.48 31.32
C GLN A 920 -4.26 -3.96 31.10
N ARG A 921 -3.35 -3.17 31.69
CA ARG A 921 -3.26 -1.72 31.43
C ARG A 921 -2.36 -1.37 30.25
N ARG A 922 -1.66 -2.37 29.71
CA ARG A 922 -0.67 -2.23 28.64
C ARG A 922 -1.21 -2.70 27.29
N GLU A 923 -2.13 -3.66 27.31
CA GLU A 923 -3.14 -3.87 26.26
C GLU A 923 -4.17 -2.73 26.28
#